data_AF-A0A2E1J0R5-F1
#
_entry.id   AF-A0A2E1J0R5-F1
#
_cell.length_a   1.000
_cell.length_b   1.000
_cell.length_c   1.000
_cell.angle_alpha   90.00
_cell.angle_beta   90.00
_cell.angle_gamma   90.00
#
_symmetry.space_group_name_H-M   'P 1'
#
loop_
_entity.id
_entity.type
_entity.pdbx_description
1 polymer ?
#
loop_
_entity_poly.entity_id
_entity_poly.type
_entity_poly.pdbx_seq_one_letter_code
_entity_poly.pdbx_strand_id
1 'polypeptide(L)'
;MKRIYVLFFSLSLLLAQNEKEDKFHFEFENDSLEIKVGEEKQVTIRLLDKNGDLAQSPFYVFGQRKALSASPRISDSTGIATVKVKAFKPGKAYLRTRTITVDRNDRVSDRMLINVPYPPLERLVFDKTPEKLYAGTTTTFSVKVFDKAKLLRTDADVKLISSKNNVASFDKFMNLKAKKTGKITITASAEGVKQSFKVSIIKNPTSKIVFETKKNEIRTGDVLKLNVSALDKRGKKINDIPIEYSYTGSADYGTFGLPTSGLITDDGRFVAETAGMYTLIASSAGYSAQRTIKVTPRDVKKEIKLIGHGLITNAFTSDLWVWPGIGKHEGKDFAVTGTWGAAGEAYFWDVTDPSEMKIIDTVTVDARTVNDVKISEDGRVGVITREGASDRKNGFVILDVSDPYNVEITAAYNDDMTGGVHNAFIYENHVYAVNNGRKYDIINIDDPYKPLRVGVFELETPGHSIHDVWIENGIAYSSNWGDGVVAVDIGSKKFEEADRSKLRYNPLLAKAGQGSPSNPVKLAEMGDPTGRNHAAFPFLSQSTGSFYVIAGDEIFPWGIGALKDEPSNPRGGYHFLNFSDPENPVEEAIYQVPEAGSHNLWIFGDTLITGNYQGGLRIVDISGELLGDIYKQGREIGVYLSQHEKGRIPNSPMVWGAQPYKDYIFFADMNSGLYCISIQNVEKTETP
;
A
#
# COMPACT_ATOMS: atom_id res chain seq x y z
N MET A 1 43.54 74.42 2.10
CA MET A 1 42.14 73.99 1.96
C MET A 1 41.76 73.20 3.20
N LYS A 2 40.91 73.79 4.05
CA LYS A 2 40.56 73.29 5.39
C LYS A 2 39.55 72.14 5.29
N ARG A 3 39.87 71.00 5.90
CA ARG A 3 38.94 69.88 6.11
C ARG A 3 37.94 70.26 7.20
N ILE A 4 36.66 70.28 6.85
CA ILE A 4 35.54 70.43 7.79
C ILE A 4 34.96 69.02 7.99
N TYR A 5 34.96 68.58 9.24
CA TYR A 5 34.21 67.42 9.71
C TYR A 5 32.74 67.79 9.79
N VAL A 6 31.87 67.03 9.13
CA VAL A 6 30.42 67.09 9.32
C VAL A 6 30.00 65.81 10.03
N LEU A 7 29.52 65.97 11.26
CA LEU A 7 28.80 64.97 12.04
C LEU A 7 27.53 64.56 11.29
N PHE A 8 27.34 63.26 11.05
CA PHE A 8 26.02 62.69 10.76
C PHE A 8 25.45 62.08 12.04
N PHE A 9 24.33 62.64 12.49
CA PHE A 9 23.50 62.12 13.57
C PHE A 9 22.91 60.76 13.16
N SER A 10 23.23 59.70 13.89
CA SER A 10 22.56 58.41 13.81
C SER A 10 21.26 58.47 14.61
N LEU A 11 20.12 58.49 13.91
CA LEU A 11 18.80 58.33 14.51
C LEU A 11 18.52 56.82 14.68
N SER A 12 18.72 56.31 15.89
CA SER A 12 18.36 54.94 16.27
C SER A 12 16.85 54.81 16.43
N LEU A 13 16.17 54.35 15.39
CA LEU A 13 14.82 53.79 15.52
C LEU A 13 14.93 52.40 16.18
N LEU A 14 14.56 52.36 17.45
CA LEU A 14 14.15 51.14 18.15
C LEU A 14 12.87 50.61 17.47
N LEU A 15 13.04 49.74 16.48
CA LEU A 15 11.98 48.82 16.09
C LEU A 15 11.98 47.68 17.11
N ALA A 16 10.98 47.71 17.99
CA ALA A 16 10.63 46.57 18.83
C ALA A 16 10.48 45.34 17.93
N GLN A 17 11.36 44.35 18.14
CA GLN A 17 11.16 43.01 17.65
C GLN A 17 9.87 42.49 18.28
N ASN A 18 8.88 42.11 17.46
CA ASN A 18 7.75 41.33 17.93
C ASN A 18 8.29 40.04 18.54
N GLU A 19 8.27 39.95 19.87
CA GLU A 19 8.48 38.74 20.63
C GLU A 19 7.36 37.74 20.26
N LYS A 20 7.68 36.73 19.43
CA LYS A 20 6.84 35.54 19.23
C LYS A 20 6.99 34.69 20.51
N GLU A 21 6.26 35.04 21.57
CA GLU A 21 6.48 34.50 22.92
C GLU A 21 5.22 33.84 23.53
N ASP A 22 4.60 32.94 22.78
CA ASP A 22 3.68 31.93 23.31
C ASP A 22 4.26 30.53 23.09
N LYS A 23 5.18 30.12 23.97
CA LYS A 23 5.68 28.74 23.98
C LYS A 23 4.78 27.90 24.88
N PHE A 24 3.90 27.11 24.27
CA PHE A 24 3.16 26.07 24.99
C PHE A 24 4.06 24.88 25.32
N HIS A 25 3.74 24.16 26.38
CA HIS A 25 4.31 22.83 26.67
C HIS A 25 3.25 21.89 27.26
N PHE A 26 3.48 20.59 27.13
CA PHE A 26 2.61 19.58 27.70
C PHE A 26 3.15 19.13 29.06
N GLU A 27 2.24 18.87 29.99
CA GLU A 27 2.51 18.19 31.26
C GLU A 27 1.65 16.94 31.34
N PHE A 28 2.27 15.81 31.67
CA PHE A 28 1.58 14.56 31.95
C PHE A 28 1.54 14.33 33.46
N GLU A 29 0.43 13.81 33.98
CA GLU A 29 0.29 13.45 35.40
C GLU A 29 1.37 12.48 35.89
N ASN A 30 1.90 11.65 34.99
CA ASN A 30 2.99 10.72 35.27
C ASN A 30 4.02 10.77 34.13
N ASP A 31 5.30 10.56 34.44
CA ASP A 31 6.36 10.45 33.42
C ASP A 31 6.20 9.19 32.56
N SER A 32 5.61 8.14 33.13
CA SER A 32 5.30 6.90 32.46
C SER A 32 4.17 6.14 33.15
N LEU A 33 3.57 5.20 32.43
CA LEU A 33 2.50 4.36 32.95
C LEU A 33 2.73 2.91 32.56
N GLU A 34 2.50 1.98 33.48
CA GLU A 34 2.43 0.55 33.15
C GLU A 34 0.97 0.12 32.98
N ILE A 35 0.62 -0.48 31.83
CA ILE A 35 -0.73 -0.98 31.52
C ILE A 35 -0.61 -2.40 30.98
N LYS A 36 -1.32 -3.38 31.52
CA LYS A 36 -1.33 -4.74 30.94
C LYS A 36 -2.14 -4.79 29.65
N VAL A 37 -1.86 -5.76 28.78
CA VAL A 37 -2.68 -6.00 27.60
C VAL A 37 -4.15 -6.23 28.01
N GLY A 38 -5.06 -5.49 27.40
CA GLY A 38 -6.51 -5.50 27.67
C GLY A 38 -6.95 -4.59 28.82
N GLU A 39 -6.03 -4.11 29.65
CA GLU A 39 -6.29 -3.18 30.75
C GLU A 39 -6.45 -1.74 30.23
N GLU A 40 -7.27 -0.96 30.93
CA GLU A 40 -7.45 0.46 30.69
C GLU A 40 -7.06 1.25 31.94
N LYS A 41 -6.37 2.37 31.73
CA LYS A 41 -6.03 3.33 32.78
C LYS A 41 -6.30 4.75 32.31
N GLN A 42 -6.51 5.66 33.26
CA GLN A 42 -6.66 7.07 32.97
C GLN A 42 -5.35 7.81 33.21
N VAL A 43 -5.08 8.83 32.39
CA VAL A 43 -4.00 9.80 32.60
C VAL A 43 -4.52 11.20 32.33
N THR A 44 -4.15 12.14 33.18
CA THR A 44 -4.42 13.56 32.96
C THR A 44 -3.28 14.21 32.18
N ILE A 45 -3.64 14.96 31.14
CA ILE A 45 -2.70 15.72 30.30
C ILE A 45 -3.11 17.19 30.34
N ARG A 46 -2.14 18.09 30.57
CA ARG A 46 -2.34 19.53 30.56
C ARG A 46 -1.51 20.18 29.46
N LEU A 47 -2.09 21.17 28.79
CA LEU A 47 -1.39 22.09 27.90
C LEU A 47 -1.23 23.41 28.65
N LEU A 48 0.02 23.78 28.93
CA LEU A 48 0.38 24.95 29.72
C LEU A 48 1.01 26.02 28.83
N ASP A 49 0.74 27.28 29.15
CA ASP A 49 1.41 28.43 28.56
C ASP A 49 2.79 28.68 29.20
N LYS A 50 3.44 29.80 28.84
CA LYS A 50 4.76 30.16 29.38
C LYS A 50 4.76 30.48 30.88
N ASN A 51 3.61 30.85 31.45
CA ASN A 51 3.45 31.19 32.85
C ASN A 51 3.10 29.96 33.71
N GLY A 52 2.80 28.83 33.06
CA GLY A 52 2.36 27.60 33.73
C GLY A 52 0.84 27.53 33.92
N ASP A 53 0.09 28.45 33.33
CA ASP A 53 -1.37 28.44 33.35
C ASP A 53 -1.92 27.57 32.21
N LEU A 54 -3.16 27.07 32.35
CA LEU A 54 -3.82 26.29 31.30
C LEU A 54 -4.04 27.15 30.05
N ALA A 55 -3.53 26.69 28.92
CA ALA A 55 -3.47 27.43 27.66
C ALA A 55 -4.83 27.76 27.00
N GLN A 56 -5.95 27.32 27.58
CA GLN A 56 -7.32 27.51 27.05
C GLN A 56 -7.45 27.16 25.55
N SER A 57 -6.78 26.07 25.15
CA SER A 57 -6.75 25.64 23.76
C SER A 57 -6.85 24.12 23.66
N PRO A 58 -7.63 23.58 22.70
CA PRO A 58 -7.73 22.15 22.52
C PRO A 58 -6.45 21.55 21.90
N PHE A 59 -6.18 20.29 22.25
CA PHE A 59 -5.07 19.53 21.70
C PHE A 59 -5.50 18.10 21.34
N TYR A 60 -4.77 17.48 20.41
CA TYR A 60 -4.99 16.09 20.05
C TYR A 60 -4.23 15.14 20.98
N VAL A 61 -4.81 13.95 21.16
CA VAL A 61 -4.21 12.83 21.88
C VAL A 61 -4.31 11.56 21.05
N PHE A 62 -3.18 10.86 20.90
CA PHE A 62 -3.07 9.67 20.08
C PHE A 62 -2.35 8.55 20.81
N GLY A 63 -2.94 7.36 20.81
CA GLY A 63 -2.21 6.13 21.11
C GLY A 63 -1.34 5.72 19.93
N GLN A 64 -0.21 5.07 20.20
CA GLN A 64 0.59 4.45 19.15
C GLN A 64 -0.23 3.40 18.37
N ARG A 65 -0.22 3.50 17.03
CA ARG A 65 -0.95 2.61 16.10
C ARG A 65 -0.80 1.13 16.49
N LYS A 66 -1.91 0.38 16.51
CA LYS A 66 -2.03 -1.04 16.91
C LYS A 66 -1.66 -1.38 18.36
N ALA A 67 -1.06 -0.47 19.10
CA ALA A 67 -0.56 -0.73 20.45
C ALA A 67 -1.46 -0.14 21.53
N LEU A 68 -1.96 1.08 21.31
CA LEU A 68 -2.74 1.83 22.30
C LEU A 68 -3.96 2.47 21.65
N SER A 69 -5.09 2.48 22.35
CA SER A 69 -6.16 3.45 22.09
C SER A 69 -6.12 4.55 23.14
N ALA A 70 -6.53 5.75 22.75
CA ALA A 70 -6.68 6.90 23.63
C ALA A 70 -8.06 7.54 23.39
N SER A 71 -8.79 7.85 24.46
CA SER A 71 -10.09 8.50 24.39
C SER A 71 -10.29 9.48 25.56
N PRO A 72 -10.72 10.73 25.31
CA PRO A 72 -11.00 11.31 24.00
C PRO A 72 -9.70 11.58 23.20
N ARG A 73 -9.79 11.64 21.86
CA ARG A 73 -8.65 11.96 20.98
C ARG A 73 -8.41 13.47 20.80
N ILE A 74 -9.30 14.29 21.35
CA ILE A 74 -9.20 15.75 21.38
C ILE A 74 -9.61 16.19 22.79
N SER A 75 -8.85 17.09 23.39
CA SER A 75 -9.27 17.76 24.62
C SER A 75 -10.40 18.74 24.32
N ASP A 76 -11.10 19.18 25.35
CA ASP A 76 -11.92 20.39 25.21
C ASP A 76 -11.02 21.64 25.13
N SER A 77 -11.65 22.81 25.03
CA SER A 77 -10.96 24.10 24.94
C SER A 77 -10.31 24.56 26.23
N THR A 78 -10.38 23.82 27.34
CA THR A 78 -9.81 24.27 28.63
C THR A 78 -8.31 24.03 28.75
N GLY A 79 -7.72 23.25 27.84
CA GLY A 79 -6.31 22.87 27.88
C GLY A 79 -5.99 21.71 28.84
N ILE A 80 -6.98 20.98 29.32
CA ILE A 80 -6.79 19.75 30.11
C ILE A 80 -7.63 18.60 29.54
N ALA A 81 -7.11 17.37 29.62
CA ALA A 81 -7.86 16.17 29.26
C ALA A 81 -7.53 15.01 30.18
N THR A 82 -8.58 14.34 30.70
CA THR A 82 -8.46 13.01 31.30
C THR A 82 -8.68 11.97 30.21
N VAL A 83 -7.61 11.26 29.86
CA VAL A 83 -7.57 10.35 28.71
C VAL A 83 -7.56 8.91 29.22
N LYS A 84 -8.55 8.13 28.79
CA LYS A 84 -8.57 6.67 28.92
C LYS A 84 -7.63 6.06 27.89
N VAL A 85 -6.62 5.35 28.37
CA VAL A 85 -5.62 4.65 27.57
C VAL A 85 -5.79 3.15 27.78
N LYS A 86 -6.01 2.41 26.69
CA LYS A 86 -6.10 0.94 26.71
C LYS A 86 -4.98 0.33 25.88
N ALA A 87 -4.32 -0.68 26.43
CA ALA A 87 -3.21 -1.36 25.78
C ALA A 87 -3.67 -2.63 25.06
N PHE A 88 -3.15 -2.85 23.85
CA PHE A 88 -3.50 -4.00 23.00
C PHE A 88 -2.29 -4.79 22.54
N LYS A 89 -1.09 -4.19 22.54
CA LYS A 89 0.16 -4.86 22.17
C LYS A 89 1.20 -4.68 23.26
N PRO A 90 1.89 -5.75 23.69
CA PRO A 90 2.99 -5.64 24.63
C PRO A 90 4.20 -4.91 24.03
N GLY A 91 5.08 -4.42 24.90
CA GLY A 91 6.25 -3.63 24.57
C GLY A 91 6.15 -2.17 25.02
N LYS A 92 7.09 -1.36 24.53
CA LYS A 92 7.08 0.08 24.77
C LYS A 92 6.20 0.76 23.72
N ALA A 93 5.21 1.50 24.18
CA ALA A 93 4.34 2.31 23.34
C ALA A 93 4.32 3.75 23.84
N TYR A 94 3.93 4.69 22.97
CA TYR A 94 3.85 6.10 23.35
C TYR A 94 2.42 6.62 23.22
N LEU A 95 1.95 7.28 24.27
CA LEU A 95 0.82 8.20 24.18
C LEU A 95 1.37 9.55 23.72
N ARG A 96 0.87 10.10 22.63
CA ARG A 96 1.37 11.34 22.03
C ARG A 96 0.32 12.43 22.09
N THR A 97 0.74 13.66 22.31
CA THR A 97 -0.11 14.84 22.29
C THR A 97 0.43 15.88 21.33
N ARG A 98 -0.46 16.71 20.78
CA ARG A 98 -0.07 17.78 19.85
C ARG A 98 -1.08 18.92 19.83
N THR A 99 -0.62 20.16 19.82
CA THR A 99 -1.48 21.35 19.71
C THR A 99 -2.19 21.42 18.36
N ILE A 100 -3.35 22.09 18.36
CA ILE A 100 -4.14 22.36 17.15
C ILE A 100 -3.79 23.76 16.65
N THR A 101 -2.99 23.83 15.60
CA THR A 101 -2.57 25.10 14.98
C THR A 101 -2.88 25.12 13.50
N VAL A 102 -3.03 26.34 12.98
CA VAL A 102 -3.17 26.65 11.55
C VAL A 102 -1.85 26.32 10.85
N ASP A 103 -0.72 26.90 11.25
CA ASP A 103 0.60 26.51 10.72
C ASP A 103 1.11 25.22 11.39
N ARG A 104 1.55 24.24 10.58
CA ARG A 104 2.14 22.99 11.07
C ARG A 104 3.46 23.23 11.81
N ASN A 105 4.20 24.30 11.48
CA ASN A 105 5.48 24.63 12.09
C ASN A 105 5.35 25.15 13.53
N ASP A 106 4.19 25.72 13.89
CA ASP A 106 3.91 26.21 15.23
C ASP A 106 3.41 25.08 16.18
N ARG A 107 3.34 23.83 15.71
CA ARG A 107 2.82 22.71 16.52
C ARG A 107 3.81 22.30 17.60
N VAL A 108 3.36 22.38 18.84
CA VAL A 108 4.04 21.76 19.98
C VAL A 108 3.52 20.32 20.09
N SER A 109 4.42 19.37 20.30
CA SER A 109 4.09 17.96 20.50
C SER A 109 4.88 17.40 21.66
N ASP A 110 4.31 16.44 22.38
CA ASP A 110 5.02 15.69 23.40
C ASP A 110 4.52 14.23 23.47
N ARG A 111 5.16 13.41 24.30
CA ARG A 111 4.83 11.99 24.45
C ARG A 111 5.14 11.46 25.84
N MET A 112 4.28 10.56 26.32
CA MET A 112 4.48 9.78 27.53
C MET A 112 4.72 8.30 27.19
N LEU A 113 5.67 7.68 27.89
CA LEU A 113 5.97 6.26 27.72
C LEU A 113 4.91 5.40 28.43
N ILE A 114 4.33 4.46 27.69
CA ILE A 114 3.50 3.38 28.22
C ILE A 114 4.29 2.08 28.15
N ASN A 115 4.57 1.48 29.30
CA ASN A 115 5.16 0.15 29.40
C ASN A 115 4.04 -0.90 29.41
N VAL A 116 4.00 -1.77 28.41
CA VAL A 116 3.01 -2.86 28.34
C VAL A 116 3.75 -4.18 28.54
N PRO A 117 3.72 -4.80 29.74
CA PRO A 117 4.45 -6.03 29.98
C PRO A 117 3.90 -7.17 29.12
N TYR A 118 4.80 -8.06 28.68
CA TYR A 118 4.41 -9.25 27.93
C TYR A 118 3.59 -10.21 28.82
N PRO A 119 2.39 -10.62 28.38
CA PRO A 119 1.63 -11.64 29.08
C PRO A 119 2.39 -12.98 29.08
N PRO A 120 2.25 -13.81 30.13
CA PRO A 120 2.83 -15.15 30.16
C PRO A 120 2.34 -16.01 28.99
N LEU A 121 3.19 -16.91 28.51
CA LEU A 121 2.81 -17.87 27.47
C LEU A 121 1.67 -18.79 27.95
N GLU A 122 0.77 -19.13 27.04
CA GLU A 122 -0.36 -20.04 27.27
C GLU A 122 -0.15 -21.36 26.53
N ARG A 123 0.13 -21.30 25.22
CA ARG A 123 0.19 -22.51 24.37
C ARG A 123 1.13 -22.35 23.18
N LEU A 124 1.63 -23.49 22.71
CA LEU A 124 2.42 -23.62 21.50
C LEU A 124 1.63 -24.46 20.48
N VAL A 125 1.62 -24.03 19.22
CA VAL A 125 0.89 -24.69 18.12
C VAL A 125 1.85 -24.95 16.97
N PHE A 126 2.06 -26.22 16.65
CA PHE A 126 2.77 -26.60 15.43
C PHE A 126 1.95 -26.24 14.20
N ASP A 127 2.62 -25.77 13.16
CA ASP A 127 2.03 -25.60 11.83
C ASP A 127 1.57 -26.92 11.20
N LYS A 128 2.28 -28.02 11.52
CA LYS A 128 1.96 -29.37 11.07
C LYS A 128 2.27 -30.42 12.12
N THR A 129 1.44 -31.47 12.20
CA THR A 129 1.63 -32.62 13.11
C THR A 129 1.53 -33.95 12.35
N PRO A 130 2.49 -34.28 11.46
CA PRO A 130 2.42 -35.47 10.64
C PRO A 130 2.58 -36.75 11.48
N GLU A 131 1.79 -37.78 11.16
CA GLU A 131 1.89 -39.08 11.82
C GLU A 131 3.13 -39.88 11.36
N LYS A 132 3.60 -39.60 10.14
CA LYS A 132 4.75 -40.27 9.52
C LYS A 132 5.61 -39.29 8.73
N LEU A 133 6.91 -39.59 8.67
CA LEU A 133 7.90 -38.93 7.82
C LEU A 133 8.82 -39.99 7.21
N TYR A 134 9.55 -39.64 6.15
CA TYR A 134 10.40 -40.57 5.43
C TYR A 134 11.87 -40.42 5.84
N ALA A 135 12.57 -41.54 6.03
CA ALA A 135 14.01 -41.51 6.27
C ALA A 135 14.74 -40.88 5.08
N GLY A 136 15.72 -40.01 5.36
CA GLY A 136 16.52 -39.28 4.38
C GLY A 136 15.93 -37.94 3.96
N THR A 137 14.72 -37.56 4.39
CA THR A 137 14.11 -36.26 4.07
C THR A 137 14.35 -35.23 5.18
N THR A 138 14.23 -33.97 4.81
CA THR A 138 14.17 -32.84 5.74
C THR A 138 12.74 -32.32 5.81
N THR A 139 12.30 -31.88 6.98
CA THR A 139 10.99 -31.24 7.14
C THR A 139 11.11 -30.06 8.07
N THR A 140 10.81 -28.87 7.56
CA THR A 140 10.76 -27.64 8.35
C THR A 140 9.48 -27.60 9.17
N PHE A 141 9.62 -27.25 10.44
CA PHE A 141 8.52 -27.01 11.36
C PHE A 141 8.52 -25.56 11.79
N SER A 142 7.33 -24.99 11.94
CA SER A 142 7.15 -23.69 12.60
C SER A 142 6.17 -23.84 13.76
N VAL A 143 6.34 -23.01 14.78
CA VAL A 143 5.50 -23.06 15.98
C VAL A 143 4.98 -21.67 16.27
N LYS A 144 3.66 -21.50 16.23
CA LYS A 144 2.98 -20.30 16.69
C LYS A 144 2.87 -20.36 18.21
N VAL A 145 3.37 -19.32 18.87
CA VAL A 145 3.34 -19.20 20.33
C VAL A 145 2.27 -18.19 20.70
N PHE A 146 1.36 -18.58 21.60
CA PHE A 146 0.29 -17.71 22.07
C PHE A 146 0.46 -17.45 23.57
N ASP A 147 0.24 -16.20 23.95
CA ASP A 147 0.17 -15.80 25.36
C ASP A 147 -1.25 -15.85 25.92
N LYS A 148 -1.39 -15.62 27.23
CA LYS A 148 -2.70 -15.61 27.92
C LYS A 148 -3.65 -14.49 27.47
N ALA A 149 -3.14 -13.48 26.78
CA ALA A 149 -3.96 -12.45 26.14
C ALA A 149 -4.39 -12.86 24.72
N LYS A 150 -4.10 -14.11 24.31
CA LYS A 150 -4.36 -14.68 22.98
C LYS A 150 -3.57 -14.02 21.85
N LEU A 151 -2.53 -13.25 22.18
CA LEU A 151 -1.68 -12.62 21.19
C LEU A 151 -0.60 -13.58 20.72
N LEU A 152 -0.19 -13.43 19.46
CA LEU A 152 0.95 -14.14 18.89
C LEU A 152 2.25 -13.54 19.43
N ARG A 153 3.12 -14.38 20.01
CA ARG A 153 4.44 -14.02 20.54
C ARG A 153 5.52 -14.39 19.53
N THR A 154 5.90 -13.43 18.68
CA THR A 154 6.95 -13.60 17.66
C THR A 154 8.36 -13.52 18.23
N ASP A 155 8.51 -13.00 19.45
CA ASP A 155 9.76 -12.84 20.19
C ASP A 155 10.14 -14.07 21.03
N ALA A 156 9.24 -15.05 21.16
CA ALA A 156 9.46 -16.22 22.00
C ALA A 156 10.55 -17.14 21.43
N ASP A 157 11.55 -17.49 22.25
CA ASP A 157 12.60 -18.46 21.91
C ASP A 157 12.06 -19.89 21.97
N VAL A 158 11.58 -20.39 20.82
CA VAL A 158 11.06 -21.76 20.68
C VAL A 158 12.21 -22.74 20.47
N LYS A 159 12.26 -23.75 21.33
CA LYS A 159 13.18 -24.89 21.19
C LYS A 159 12.42 -26.13 20.73
N LEU A 160 12.88 -26.72 19.64
CA LEU A 160 12.39 -28.00 19.12
C LEU A 160 13.38 -29.12 19.42
N ILE A 161 12.88 -30.21 20.01
CA ILE A 161 13.69 -31.40 20.32
C ILE A 161 13.02 -32.68 19.82
N SER A 162 13.86 -33.66 19.49
CA SER A 162 13.45 -35.02 19.18
C SER A 162 13.80 -35.93 20.36
N SER A 163 12.91 -36.85 20.73
CA SER A 163 13.19 -37.83 21.79
C SER A 163 14.32 -38.81 21.45
N LYS A 164 14.71 -38.93 20.17
CA LYS A 164 15.81 -39.79 19.71
C LYS A 164 16.60 -39.15 18.57
N ASN A 165 17.64 -38.40 18.92
CA ASN A 165 18.50 -37.68 17.96
C ASN A 165 19.23 -38.57 16.93
N ASN A 166 19.38 -39.87 17.22
CA ASN A 166 19.93 -40.84 16.27
C ASN A 166 18.90 -41.29 15.21
N VAL A 167 17.60 -41.12 15.46
CA VAL A 167 16.50 -41.43 14.52
C VAL A 167 16.17 -40.20 13.69
N ALA A 168 15.98 -39.04 14.33
CA ALA A 168 15.85 -37.75 13.67
C ALA A 168 16.30 -36.63 14.63
N SER A 169 16.85 -35.54 14.10
CA SER A 169 17.31 -34.40 14.91
C SER A 169 17.02 -33.08 14.21
N PHE A 170 16.75 -32.05 15.00
CA PHE A 170 16.62 -30.69 14.52
C PHE A 170 17.99 -30.04 14.29
N ASP A 171 18.09 -29.17 13.28
CA ASP A 171 19.15 -28.18 13.19
C ASP A 171 18.76 -26.89 13.94
N LYS A 172 19.61 -25.86 13.86
CA LYS A 172 19.37 -24.55 14.50
C LYS A 172 18.26 -23.74 13.83
N PHE A 173 17.79 -24.15 12.65
CA PHE A 173 16.80 -23.44 11.84
C PHE A 173 15.46 -24.17 11.83
N MET A 174 15.21 -25.04 12.82
CA MET A 174 13.95 -25.79 12.98
C MET A 174 13.67 -26.80 11.87
N ASN A 175 14.69 -27.26 11.14
CA ASN A 175 14.56 -28.34 10.18
C ASN A 175 14.81 -29.69 10.86
N LEU A 176 13.82 -30.58 10.80
CA LEU A 176 13.96 -31.96 11.26
C LEU A 176 14.60 -32.81 10.16
N LYS A 177 15.83 -33.28 10.39
CA LYS A 177 16.49 -34.26 9.53
C LYS A 177 16.14 -35.68 9.96
N ALA A 178 15.35 -36.38 9.17
CA ALA A 178 14.99 -37.78 9.41
C ALA A 178 16.14 -38.69 8.94
N LYS A 179 16.82 -39.38 9.88
CA LYS A 179 18.05 -40.14 9.58
C LYS A 179 17.78 -41.61 9.29
N LYS A 180 17.00 -42.28 10.15
CA LYS A 180 16.69 -43.70 10.04
C LYS A 180 15.29 -44.01 10.55
N THR A 181 14.80 -45.21 10.27
CA THR A 181 13.47 -45.64 10.69
C THR A 181 13.35 -45.73 12.22
N GLY A 182 12.20 -45.34 12.75
CA GLY A 182 11.90 -45.44 14.17
C GLY A 182 10.80 -44.48 14.62
N LYS A 183 10.25 -44.72 15.81
CA LYS A 183 9.26 -43.81 16.43
C LYS A 183 9.97 -42.81 17.33
N ILE A 184 9.60 -41.54 17.16
CA ILE A 184 10.09 -40.41 17.98
C ILE A 184 8.90 -39.58 18.48
N THR A 185 9.19 -38.74 19.46
CA THR A 185 8.31 -37.67 19.93
C THR A 185 9.02 -36.36 19.62
N ILE A 186 8.32 -35.44 18.97
CA ILE A 186 8.77 -34.06 18.77
C ILE A 186 8.16 -33.22 19.89
N THR A 187 8.98 -32.39 20.52
CA THR A 187 8.54 -31.48 21.57
C THR A 187 9.01 -30.06 21.26
N ALA A 188 8.06 -29.13 21.26
CA ALA A 188 8.32 -27.69 21.29
C ALA A 188 8.25 -27.19 22.72
N SER A 189 9.14 -26.27 23.08
CA SER A 189 9.12 -25.60 24.39
C SER A 189 9.52 -24.14 24.30
N ALA A 190 8.80 -23.27 25.01
CA ALA A 190 9.13 -21.85 25.20
C ALA A 190 8.61 -21.41 26.59
N GLU A 191 9.43 -20.65 27.34
CA GLU A 191 9.12 -20.13 28.69
C GLU A 191 8.42 -21.15 29.63
N GLY A 192 8.85 -22.42 29.59
CA GLY A 192 8.27 -23.50 30.42
C GLY A 192 7.02 -24.17 29.88
N VAL A 193 6.33 -23.58 28.89
CA VAL A 193 5.21 -24.20 28.18
C VAL A 193 5.74 -25.21 27.16
N LYS A 194 5.12 -26.39 27.07
CA LYS A 194 5.53 -27.47 26.17
C LYS A 194 4.35 -28.00 25.36
N GLN A 195 4.61 -28.36 24.11
CA GLN A 195 3.68 -29.09 23.27
C GLN A 195 4.41 -30.23 22.56
N SER A 196 3.81 -31.42 22.48
CA SER A 196 4.46 -32.58 21.86
C SER A 196 3.50 -33.43 21.03
N PHE A 197 4.04 -34.11 20.03
CA PHE A 197 3.32 -35.13 19.28
C PHE A 197 4.26 -36.26 18.84
N LYS A 198 3.69 -37.41 18.52
CA LYS A 198 4.44 -38.60 18.07
C LYS A 198 4.50 -38.64 16.56
N VAL A 199 5.63 -39.05 16.00
CA VAL A 199 5.82 -39.26 14.56
C VAL A 199 6.63 -40.54 14.31
N SER A 200 6.26 -41.28 13.27
CA SER A 200 6.95 -42.47 12.83
C SER A 200 7.83 -42.16 11.62
N ILE A 201 9.16 -42.29 11.78
CA ILE A 201 10.07 -42.25 10.63
C ILE A 201 10.04 -43.63 9.96
N ILE A 202 9.54 -43.67 8.73
CA ILE A 202 9.41 -44.90 7.94
C ILE A 202 10.43 -44.92 6.79
N LYS A 203 10.62 -46.10 6.20
CA LYS A 203 11.52 -46.27 5.08
C LYS A 203 11.00 -45.47 3.88
N ASN A 204 11.89 -44.75 3.20
CA ASN A 204 11.55 -44.07 1.97
C ASN A 204 11.33 -45.08 0.82
N PRO A 205 10.13 -45.12 0.20
CA PRO A 205 9.85 -46.04 -0.89
C PRO A 205 10.30 -45.52 -2.26
N THR A 206 10.75 -44.26 -2.37
CA THR A 206 11.20 -43.65 -3.63
C THR A 206 12.33 -44.44 -4.26
N SER A 207 12.22 -44.59 -5.57
CA SER A 207 13.24 -45.17 -6.44
C SER A 207 13.60 -44.28 -7.63
N LYS A 208 12.73 -43.32 -7.96
CA LYS A 208 12.91 -42.40 -9.09
C LYS A 208 12.16 -41.10 -8.85
N ILE A 209 12.77 -39.98 -9.25
CA ILE A 209 12.12 -38.66 -9.36
C ILE A 209 11.93 -38.35 -10.86
N VAL A 210 10.79 -37.80 -11.24
CA VAL A 210 10.45 -37.50 -12.64
C VAL A 210 9.82 -36.11 -12.76
N PHE A 211 10.34 -35.30 -13.67
CA PHE A 211 9.69 -34.07 -14.12
C PHE A 211 8.58 -34.40 -15.12
N GLU A 212 7.38 -33.88 -14.90
CA GLU A 212 6.25 -34.05 -15.84
C GLU A 212 6.17 -32.90 -16.84
N THR A 213 6.68 -31.72 -16.49
CA THR A 213 6.76 -30.60 -17.43
C THR A 213 7.58 -30.97 -18.66
N LYS A 214 7.11 -30.58 -19.85
CA LYS A 214 7.81 -30.78 -21.13
C LYS A 214 8.43 -29.50 -21.69
N LYS A 215 8.20 -28.35 -21.06
CA LYS A 215 8.80 -27.08 -21.49
C LYS A 215 10.32 -27.13 -21.33
N ASN A 216 11.03 -26.65 -22.34
CA ASN A 216 12.48 -26.54 -22.42
C ASN A 216 12.94 -25.09 -22.61
N GLU A 217 12.02 -24.18 -22.91
CA GLU A 217 12.27 -22.75 -23.11
C GLU A 217 11.12 -21.93 -22.50
N ILE A 218 11.48 -20.84 -21.82
CA ILE A 218 10.57 -19.85 -21.22
C ILE A 218 11.20 -18.44 -21.37
N ARG A 219 10.45 -17.39 -21.06
CA ARG A 219 11.00 -16.03 -20.96
C ARG A 219 11.27 -15.64 -19.51
N THR A 220 12.06 -14.59 -19.28
CA THR A 220 12.14 -13.95 -17.97
C THR A 220 10.74 -13.58 -17.46
N GLY A 221 10.50 -13.82 -16.18
CA GLY A 221 9.20 -13.62 -15.55
C GLY A 221 8.11 -14.64 -15.86
N ASP A 222 8.29 -15.57 -16.80
CA ASP A 222 7.34 -16.68 -16.97
C ASP A 222 7.48 -17.67 -15.80
N VAL A 223 6.36 -17.99 -15.14
CA VAL A 223 6.34 -18.99 -14.06
C VAL A 223 6.21 -20.39 -14.66
N LEU A 224 7.21 -21.23 -14.40
CA LEU A 224 7.26 -22.63 -14.80
C LEU A 224 6.91 -23.54 -13.60
N LYS A 225 5.77 -24.22 -13.68
CA LYS A 225 5.43 -25.31 -12.75
C LYS A 225 6.18 -26.57 -13.14
N LEU A 226 7.01 -27.09 -12.23
CA LEU A 226 7.87 -28.24 -12.51
C LEU A 226 7.12 -29.56 -12.53
N ASN A 227 6.03 -29.66 -11.76
CA ASN A 227 5.16 -30.84 -11.65
C ASN A 227 6.00 -32.12 -11.48
N VAL A 228 6.68 -32.25 -10.35
CA VAL A 228 7.59 -33.38 -10.10
C VAL A 228 6.88 -34.47 -9.31
N SER A 229 7.05 -35.72 -9.76
CA SER A 229 6.54 -36.90 -9.08
C SER A 229 7.66 -37.79 -8.57
N ALA A 230 7.50 -38.31 -7.35
CA ALA A 230 8.32 -39.40 -6.82
C ALA A 230 7.64 -40.75 -7.08
N LEU A 231 8.40 -41.73 -7.58
CA LEU A 231 7.92 -43.05 -7.95
C LEU A 231 8.58 -44.15 -7.13
N ASP A 232 7.77 -45.14 -6.70
CA ASP A 232 8.27 -46.37 -6.10
C ASP A 232 8.90 -47.32 -7.14
N LYS A 233 9.47 -48.45 -6.68
CA LYS A 233 10.10 -49.44 -7.56
C LYS A 233 9.17 -50.06 -8.61
N ARG A 234 7.85 -49.94 -8.42
CA ARG A 234 6.82 -50.44 -9.34
C ARG A 234 6.30 -49.33 -10.28
N GLY A 235 6.87 -48.12 -10.20
CA GLY A 235 6.46 -46.96 -10.99
C GLY A 235 5.21 -46.25 -10.44
N LYS A 236 4.75 -46.56 -9.22
CA LYS A 236 3.58 -45.90 -8.62
C LYS A 236 3.98 -44.56 -7.99
N LYS A 237 3.18 -43.52 -8.20
CA LYS A 237 3.35 -42.20 -7.56
C LYS A 237 3.22 -42.28 -6.04
N ILE A 238 4.11 -41.59 -5.34
CA ILE A 238 4.12 -41.39 -3.89
C ILE A 238 3.73 -39.93 -3.64
N ASN A 239 2.52 -39.70 -3.13
CA ASN A 239 1.93 -38.35 -3.10
C ASN A 239 2.37 -37.50 -1.89
N ASP A 240 2.83 -38.11 -0.80
CA ASP A 240 3.06 -37.45 0.48
C ASP A 240 4.54 -37.33 0.84
N ILE A 241 5.42 -37.51 -0.14
CA ILE A 241 6.86 -37.42 0.08
C ILE A 241 7.36 -36.00 -0.21
N PRO A 242 8.12 -35.38 0.71
CA PRO A 242 8.71 -34.06 0.46
C PRO A 242 9.67 -34.09 -0.73
N ILE A 243 9.57 -33.10 -1.61
CA ILE A 243 10.48 -32.85 -2.72
C ILE A 243 11.13 -31.49 -2.48
N GLU A 244 12.45 -31.46 -2.44
CA GLU A 244 13.24 -30.25 -2.35
C GLU A 244 13.60 -29.79 -3.76
N TYR A 245 13.34 -28.52 -4.05
CA TYR A 245 13.62 -27.89 -5.33
C TYR A 245 14.81 -26.94 -5.21
N SER A 246 15.67 -26.92 -6.22
CA SER A 246 16.76 -25.97 -6.35
C SER A 246 17.07 -25.71 -7.82
N TYR A 247 17.87 -24.68 -8.09
CA TYR A 247 18.39 -24.45 -9.42
C TYR A 247 19.85 -24.01 -9.37
N THR A 248 20.55 -24.28 -10.46
CA THR A 248 21.83 -23.65 -10.80
C THR A 248 21.73 -23.15 -12.23
N GLY A 249 22.63 -22.27 -12.66
CA GLY A 249 22.61 -21.85 -14.05
C GLY A 249 23.71 -20.86 -14.40
N SER A 250 23.75 -20.53 -15.68
CA SER A 250 24.62 -19.52 -16.26
C SER A 250 23.75 -18.50 -16.95
N ALA A 251 23.79 -17.25 -16.48
CA ALA A 251 23.20 -16.14 -17.20
C ALA A 251 23.88 -16.00 -18.56
N ASP A 252 23.13 -15.54 -19.56
CA ASP A 252 23.71 -15.10 -20.81
C ASP A 252 24.51 -13.84 -20.51
N TYR A 253 25.82 -14.00 -20.32
CA TYR A 253 26.79 -12.90 -20.25
C TYR A 253 26.79 -12.20 -21.62
N GLY A 254 25.89 -11.25 -21.80
CA GLY A 254 25.95 -10.28 -22.89
C GLY A 254 27.04 -9.24 -22.59
N THR A 255 26.78 -7.98 -22.93
CA THR A 255 27.64 -6.83 -22.59
C THR A 255 27.80 -6.60 -21.08
N PHE A 256 26.94 -7.19 -20.25
CA PHE A 256 26.85 -6.95 -18.80
C PHE A 256 26.99 -8.25 -18.00
N GLY A 257 27.74 -8.19 -16.89
CA GLY A 257 28.01 -9.34 -16.02
C GLY A 257 26.94 -9.61 -14.96
N LEU A 258 25.67 -9.75 -15.37
CA LEU A 258 24.57 -10.05 -14.45
C LEU A 258 24.66 -11.50 -13.94
N PRO A 259 24.33 -11.75 -12.66
CA PRO A 259 24.30 -13.12 -12.13
C PRO A 259 23.10 -13.90 -12.69
N THR A 260 23.21 -15.23 -12.67
CA THR A 260 22.06 -16.11 -12.81
C THR A 260 21.13 -15.91 -11.62
N SER A 261 19.96 -15.32 -11.84
CA SER A 261 19.01 -14.98 -10.77
C SER A 261 17.60 -15.50 -11.07
N GLY A 262 16.88 -15.87 -10.03
CA GLY A 262 15.55 -16.46 -10.11
C GLY A 262 15.04 -16.91 -8.75
N LEU A 263 13.76 -17.23 -8.69
CA LEU A 263 13.09 -17.76 -7.52
C LEU A 263 12.55 -19.15 -7.83
N ILE A 264 12.74 -20.08 -6.90
CA ILE A 264 12.08 -21.39 -6.90
C ILE A 264 11.40 -21.58 -5.56
N THR A 265 10.11 -21.88 -5.61
CA THR A 265 9.28 -22.06 -4.41
C THR A 265 9.23 -23.53 -3.98
N ASP A 266 8.83 -23.76 -2.73
CA ASP A 266 8.70 -25.10 -2.16
C ASP A 266 7.63 -25.95 -2.87
N ASP A 267 6.64 -25.32 -3.51
CA ASP A 267 5.64 -26.00 -4.36
C ASP A 267 6.10 -26.24 -5.81
N GLY A 268 7.36 -25.92 -6.13
CA GLY A 268 7.99 -26.22 -7.41
C GLY A 268 7.59 -25.28 -8.54
N ARG A 269 7.31 -24.01 -8.22
CA ARG A 269 7.19 -22.93 -9.21
C ARG A 269 8.55 -22.27 -9.36
N PHE A 270 9.03 -22.17 -10.60
CA PHE A 270 10.29 -21.52 -10.93
C PHE A 270 10.04 -20.29 -11.80
N VAL A 271 10.68 -19.17 -11.47
CA VAL A 271 10.70 -17.96 -12.29
C VAL A 271 12.13 -17.44 -12.39
N ALA A 272 12.56 -17.11 -13.60
CA ALA A 272 13.87 -16.53 -13.85
C ALA A 272 13.80 -15.00 -13.94
N GLU A 273 14.76 -14.32 -13.32
CA GLU A 273 14.94 -12.87 -13.41
C GLU A 273 15.90 -12.51 -14.55
N THR A 274 16.90 -13.33 -14.82
CA THR A 274 17.87 -13.12 -15.91
C THR A 274 17.72 -14.16 -17.02
N ALA A 275 18.06 -13.77 -18.25
CA ALA A 275 18.12 -14.71 -19.38
C ALA A 275 19.37 -15.60 -19.26
N GLY A 276 19.29 -16.82 -19.78
CA GLY A 276 20.38 -17.79 -19.73
C GLY A 276 19.93 -19.24 -19.63
N MET A 277 20.86 -20.10 -19.23
CA MET A 277 20.64 -21.54 -19.10
C MET A 277 20.50 -21.93 -17.63
N TYR A 278 19.37 -22.55 -17.28
CA TYR A 278 19.07 -22.97 -15.91
C TYR A 278 18.94 -24.49 -15.84
N THR A 279 19.60 -25.10 -14.86
CA THR A 279 19.42 -26.50 -14.49
C THR A 279 18.59 -26.57 -13.21
N LEU A 280 17.34 -27.00 -13.36
CA LEU A 280 16.37 -27.18 -12.29
C LEU A 280 16.55 -28.57 -11.71
N ILE A 281 16.64 -28.66 -10.40
CA ILE A 281 16.92 -29.89 -9.67
C ILE A 281 15.76 -30.14 -8.71
N ALA A 282 15.25 -31.36 -8.72
CA ALA A 282 14.26 -31.81 -7.76
C ALA A 282 14.80 -33.07 -7.08
N SER A 283 14.75 -33.10 -5.75
CA SER A 283 15.36 -34.18 -4.97
C SER A 283 14.50 -34.61 -3.79
N SER A 284 14.60 -35.89 -3.46
CA SER A 284 13.98 -36.47 -2.26
C SER A 284 14.80 -37.66 -1.78
N ALA A 285 15.29 -37.59 -0.55
CA ALA A 285 16.03 -38.65 0.15
C ALA A 285 17.09 -39.38 -0.69
N GLY A 286 17.98 -38.62 -1.32
CA GLY A 286 19.10 -39.15 -2.09
C GLY A 286 18.78 -39.53 -3.54
N TYR A 287 17.53 -39.44 -3.97
CA TYR A 287 17.17 -39.48 -5.39
C TYR A 287 17.01 -38.05 -5.90
N SER A 288 17.54 -37.77 -7.07
CA SER A 288 17.34 -36.50 -7.76
C SER A 288 17.05 -36.72 -9.23
N ALA A 289 16.35 -35.75 -9.81
CA ALA A 289 16.30 -35.55 -11.24
C ALA A 289 16.72 -34.11 -11.52
N GLN A 290 17.23 -33.88 -12.71
CA GLN A 290 17.56 -32.54 -13.19
C GLN A 290 16.97 -32.32 -14.57
N ARG A 291 16.67 -31.06 -14.87
CA ARG A 291 16.19 -30.62 -16.17
C ARG A 291 16.81 -29.27 -16.51
N THR A 292 17.39 -29.17 -17.68
CA THR A 292 17.90 -27.90 -18.19
C THR A 292 16.85 -27.20 -19.04
N ILE A 293 16.68 -25.89 -18.83
CA ILE A 293 15.82 -25.01 -19.62
C ILE A 293 16.62 -23.80 -20.09
N LYS A 294 16.22 -23.26 -21.23
CA LYS A 294 16.67 -21.97 -21.74
C LYS A 294 15.68 -20.88 -21.32
N VAL A 295 16.19 -19.74 -20.87
CA VAL A 295 15.41 -18.56 -20.53
C VAL A 295 15.82 -17.44 -21.47
N THR A 296 14.88 -16.91 -22.24
CA THR A 296 15.10 -15.74 -23.10
C THR A 296 14.58 -14.47 -22.43
N PRO A 297 15.04 -13.28 -22.83
CA PRO A 297 14.43 -12.03 -22.38
C PRO A 297 12.93 -11.95 -22.72
N ARG A 298 12.14 -11.24 -21.90
CA ARG A 298 10.71 -11.03 -22.15
C ARG A 298 10.42 -10.00 -23.24
N ASP A 299 11.32 -9.04 -23.42
CA ASP A 299 11.32 -8.02 -24.49
C ASP A 299 9.96 -7.32 -24.72
N VAL A 300 9.39 -6.74 -23.65
CA VAL A 300 8.11 -6.02 -23.69
C VAL A 300 8.25 -4.51 -23.93
N LYS A 301 9.48 -4.02 -24.07
CA LYS A 301 9.79 -2.60 -24.16
C LYS A 301 9.12 -1.97 -25.38
N LYS A 302 8.52 -0.81 -25.18
CA LYS A 302 7.90 0.04 -26.20
C LYS A 302 8.41 1.47 -26.06
N GLU A 303 8.36 2.21 -27.15
CA GLU A 303 8.72 3.63 -27.14
C GLU A 303 7.58 4.45 -26.54
N ILE A 304 7.93 5.40 -25.67
CA ILE A 304 6.99 6.38 -25.12
C ILE A 304 7.21 7.70 -25.84
N LYS A 305 6.14 8.26 -26.39
CA LYS A 305 6.15 9.59 -27.00
C LYS A 305 5.34 10.56 -26.15
N LEU A 306 5.97 11.69 -25.77
CA LEU A 306 5.28 12.86 -25.24
C LEU A 306 4.35 13.43 -26.31
N ILE A 307 3.08 13.62 -25.97
CA ILE A 307 2.07 14.23 -26.83
C ILE A 307 1.88 15.70 -26.46
N GLY A 308 1.79 16.00 -25.16
CA GLY A 308 1.72 17.38 -24.69
C GLY A 308 1.91 17.52 -23.19
N HIS A 309 2.01 18.78 -22.76
CA HIS A 309 2.34 19.16 -21.39
C HIS A 309 1.67 20.48 -21.03
N GLY A 310 0.85 20.46 -19.98
CA GLY A 310 0.27 21.62 -19.31
C GLY A 310 1.11 21.98 -18.09
N LEU A 311 2.02 22.95 -18.26
CA LEU A 311 2.95 23.38 -17.22
C LEU A 311 2.26 24.16 -16.10
N ILE A 312 2.51 23.74 -14.85
CA ILE A 312 2.17 24.50 -13.63
C ILE A 312 3.46 24.86 -12.90
N THR A 313 3.64 26.14 -12.56
CA THR A 313 4.86 26.65 -11.92
C THR A 313 4.64 27.29 -10.55
N ASN A 314 3.40 27.64 -10.22
CA ASN A 314 3.02 28.39 -9.03
C ASN A 314 2.48 27.50 -7.89
N ALA A 315 2.21 26.23 -8.14
CA ALA A 315 1.71 25.27 -7.17
C ALA A 315 2.31 23.87 -7.40
N PHE A 316 2.28 23.00 -6.38
CA PHE A 316 2.47 21.58 -6.60
C PHE A 316 1.16 20.98 -7.12
N THR A 317 1.23 20.17 -8.17
CA THR A 317 0.05 19.48 -8.74
C THR A 317 -0.25 18.22 -7.94
N SER A 318 -1.51 17.92 -7.66
CA SER A 318 -1.93 16.68 -6.98
C SER A 318 -2.68 15.76 -7.94
N ASP A 319 -3.67 15.00 -7.46
CA ASP A 319 -4.40 14.00 -8.23
C ASP A 319 -5.04 14.56 -9.51
N LEU A 320 -5.33 13.66 -10.45
CA LEU A 320 -5.98 13.98 -11.73
C LEU A 320 -7.22 13.15 -11.98
N TRP A 321 -8.11 13.69 -12.82
CA TRP A 321 -9.17 12.91 -13.46
C TRP A 321 -9.42 13.42 -14.88
N VAL A 322 -9.65 12.51 -15.83
CA VAL A 322 -9.90 12.77 -17.25
C VAL A 322 -11.23 12.12 -17.66
N TRP A 323 -12.08 12.85 -18.39
CA TRP A 323 -13.43 12.40 -18.77
C TRP A 323 -13.93 13.05 -20.08
N PRO A 324 -14.90 12.43 -20.77
CA PRO A 324 -15.50 13.00 -21.97
C PRO A 324 -16.52 14.09 -21.64
N GLY A 325 -16.65 15.07 -22.52
CA GLY A 325 -17.70 16.08 -22.47
C GLY A 325 -19.09 15.51 -22.76
N ILE A 326 -20.10 16.09 -22.11
CA ILE A 326 -21.51 15.71 -22.26
C ILE A 326 -22.35 16.87 -22.80
N GLY A 327 -23.55 16.56 -23.32
CA GLY A 327 -24.51 17.56 -23.77
C GLY A 327 -23.92 18.47 -24.86
N LYS A 328 -23.84 19.78 -24.60
CA LYS A 328 -23.28 20.75 -25.56
C LYS A 328 -21.78 20.58 -25.84
N HIS A 329 -21.08 19.79 -25.00
CA HIS A 329 -19.65 19.51 -25.11
C HIS A 329 -19.34 18.09 -25.59
N GLU A 330 -20.33 17.36 -26.11
CA GLU A 330 -20.12 16.05 -26.71
C GLU A 330 -19.03 16.12 -27.81
N GLY A 331 -18.06 15.20 -27.74
CA GLY A 331 -16.89 15.18 -28.64
C GLY A 331 -15.67 15.95 -28.14
N LYS A 332 -15.77 16.66 -27.01
CA LYS A 332 -14.61 17.23 -26.29
C LYS A 332 -14.14 16.31 -25.17
N ASP A 333 -12.91 16.53 -24.70
CA ASP A 333 -12.33 15.85 -23.56
C ASP A 333 -11.81 16.85 -22.54
N PHE A 334 -12.01 16.53 -21.27
CA PHE A 334 -11.63 17.41 -20.16
C PHE A 334 -10.77 16.67 -19.13
N ALA A 335 -9.98 17.43 -18.40
CA ALA A 335 -9.25 16.94 -17.24
C ALA A 335 -9.40 17.91 -16.06
N VAL A 336 -9.12 17.42 -14.86
CA VAL A 336 -9.03 18.23 -13.64
C VAL A 336 -7.78 17.80 -12.88
N THR A 337 -7.08 18.76 -12.29
CA THR A 337 -5.95 18.51 -11.39
C THR A 337 -6.11 19.33 -10.12
N GLY A 338 -5.84 18.74 -8.96
CA GLY A 338 -5.77 19.48 -7.70
C GLY A 338 -4.42 20.17 -7.47
N THR A 339 -4.32 20.90 -6.35
CA THR A 339 -3.08 21.54 -5.91
C THR A 339 -2.70 21.15 -4.47
N TRP A 340 -1.41 20.97 -4.21
CA TRP A 340 -0.87 20.59 -2.91
C TRP A 340 -0.05 21.71 -2.27
N GLY A 341 -0.32 22.03 -1.01
CA GLY A 341 0.43 23.05 -0.26
C GLY A 341 0.36 24.45 -0.87
N ALA A 342 -0.75 24.77 -1.53
CA ALA A 342 -0.99 25.99 -2.31
C ALA A 342 -2.28 26.71 -1.84
N ALA A 343 -3.02 27.30 -2.77
CA ALA A 343 -4.19 28.16 -2.51
C ALA A 343 -5.55 27.41 -2.57
N GLY A 344 -5.55 26.09 -2.45
CA GLY A 344 -6.80 25.30 -2.49
C GLY A 344 -7.48 25.35 -3.86
N GLU A 345 -6.70 25.27 -4.94
CA GLU A 345 -7.19 25.36 -6.31
C GLU A 345 -7.32 23.98 -6.94
N ALA A 346 -8.32 23.82 -7.81
CA ALA A 346 -8.42 22.76 -8.79
C ALA A 346 -8.52 23.38 -10.19
N TYR A 347 -7.62 22.97 -11.09
CA TYR A 347 -7.57 23.47 -12.47
C TYR A 347 -8.35 22.51 -13.37
N PHE A 348 -9.30 23.05 -14.13
CA PHE A 348 -10.04 22.34 -15.17
C PHE A 348 -9.40 22.62 -16.53
N TRP A 349 -9.24 21.58 -17.32
CA TRP A 349 -8.48 21.59 -18.56
C TRP A 349 -9.36 21.16 -19.74
N ASP A 350 -9.22 21.83 -20.88
CA ASP A 350 -9.57 21.27 -22.18
C ASP A 350 -8.38 20.46 -22.68
N VAL A 351 -8.59 19.16 -22.87
CA VAL A 351 -7.59 18.20 -23.34
C VAL A 351 -8.04 17.49 -24.62
N THR A 352 -9.03 18.08 -25.32
CA THR A 352 -9.54 17.57 -26.60
C THR A 352 -8.41 17.40 -27.63
N ASP A 353 -7.51 18.38 -27.67
CA ASP A 353 -6.20 18.23 -28.31
C ASP A 353 -5.13 18.12 -27.20
N PRO A 354 -4.65 16.90 -26.89
CA PRO A 354 -3.68 16.70 -25.81
C PRO A 354 -2.32 17.35 -26.09
N SER A 355 -2.02 17.79 -27.31
CA SER A 355 -0.80 18.55 -27.61
C SER A 355 -0.90 20.03 -27.24
N GLU A 356 -2.12 20.54 -27.05
CA GLU A 356 -2.46 21.95 -26.82
C GLU A 356 -3.41 22.09 -25.60
N MET A 357 -3.04 21.47 -24.48
CA MET A 357 -3.84 21.48 -23.24
C MET A 357 -3.95 22.89 -22.65
N LYS A 358 -5.17 23.27 -22.24
CA LYS A 358 -5.46 24.63 -21.72
C LYS A 358 -6.28 24.56 -20.45
N ILE A 359 -5.89 25.32 -19.43
CA ILE A 359 -6.75 25.59 -18.30
C ILE A 359 -7.92 26.46 -18.80
N ILE A 360 -9.14 25.97 -18.59
CA ILE A 360 -10.39 26.60 -19.01
C ILE A 360 -11.18 27.18 -17.85
N ASP A 361 -10.98 26.64 -16.65
CA ASP A 361 -11.58 27.14 -15.42
C ASP A 361 -10.71 26.78 -14.21
N THR A 362 -10.88 27.51 -13.10
CA THR A 362 -10.21 27.27 -11.83
C THR A 362 -11.21 27.39 -10.70
N VAL A 363 -11.42 26.30 -9.97
CA VAL A 363 -12.22 26.32 -8.74
C VAL A 363 -11.30 26.53 -7.55
N THR A 364 -11.54 27.60 -6.79
CA THR A 364 -10.80 27.91 -5.56
C THR A 364 -11.69 27.68 -4.35
N VAL A 365 -11.18 26.95 -3.36
CA VAL A 365 -11.85 26.69 -2.08
C VAL A 365 -10.95 27.11 -0.91
N ASP A 366 -11.54 27.40 0.26
CA ASP A 366 -10.76 27.62 1.48
C ASP A 366 -10.09 26.30 1.91
N ALA A 367 -8.88 26.07 1.43
CA ALA A 367 -8.00 24.97 1.74
C ALA A 367 -6.56 25.35 1.39
N ARG A 368 -5.58 24.62 1.94
CA ARG A 368 -4.20 24.65 1.43
C ARG A 368 -3.95 23.59 0.38
N THR A 369 -4.67 22.48 0.50
CA THR A 369 -4.46 21.33 -0.35
C THR A 369 -5.81 20.81 -0.81
N VAL A 370 -5.92 20.65 -2.12
CA VAL A 370 -6.88 19.78 -2.79
C VAL A 370 -6.11 18.51 -3.13
N ASN A 371 -6.19 17.48 -2.30
CA ASN A 371 -5.37 16.27 -2.48
C ASN A 371 -5.89 15.40 -3.61
N ASP A 372 -7.21 15.34 -3.73
CA ASP A 372 -7.88 14.34 -4.53
C ASP A 372 -9.07 14.96 -5.28
N VAL A 373 -9.22 14.56 -6.55
CA VAL A 373 -10.26 15.04 -7.46
C VAL A 373 -10.91 13.83 -8.13
N LYS A 374 -12.24 13.84 -8.24
CA LYS A 374 -13.01 12.75 -8.85
C LYS A 374 -14.19 13.30 -9.63
N ILE A 375 -14.51 12.67 -10.74
CA ILE A 375 -15.68 12.99 -11.57
C ILE A 375 -16.58 11.75 -11.64
N SER A 376 -17.89 11.94 -11.55
CA SER A 376 -18.88 10.88 -11.69
C SER A 376 -18.81 10.25 -13.08
N GLU A 377 -19.20 8.98 -13.20
CA GLU A 377 -19.17 8.23 -14.46
C GLU A 377 -19.99 8.90 -15.58
N ASP A 378 -21.07 9.59 -15.23
CA ASP A 378 -21.93 10.32 -16.17
C ASP A 378 -21.41 11.73 -16.53
N GLY A 379 -20.27 12.16 -15.97
CA GLY A 379 -19.61 13.42 -16.27
C GLY A 379 -20.34 14.67 -15.76
N ARG A 380 -21.26 14.55 -14.79
CA ARG A 380 -22.08 15.66 -14.28
C ARG A 380 -21.61 16.23 -12.95
N VAL A 381 -21.10 15.37 -12.07
CA VAL A 381 -20.74 15.75 -10.70
C VAL A 381 -19.24 15.58 -10.48
N GLY A 382 -18.60 16.61 -9.94
CA GLY A 382 -17.22 16.56 -9.47
C GLY A 382 -17.14 16.59 -7.94
N VAL A 383 -16.09 16.01 -7.38
CA VAL A 383 -15.73 16.16 -5.98
C VAL A 383 -14.27 16.54 -5.89
N ILE A 384 -13.96 17.54 -5.07
CA ILE A 384 -12.59 17.88 -4.70
C ILE A 384 -12.47 17.89 -3.17
N THR A 385 -11.40 17.30 -2.66
CA THR A 385 -11.15 17.23 -1.22
C THR A 385 -10.55 18.52 -0.68
N ARG A 386 -10.71 18.79 0.62
CA ARG A 386 -10.14 19.97 1.28
C ARG A 386 -9.30 19.58 2.47
N GLU A 387 -8.08 20.09 2.52
CA GLU A 387 -7.21 20.03 3.69
C GLU A 387 -6.52 21.37 3.98
N GLY A 388 -6.47 21.73 5.26
CA GLY A 388 -5.83 22.96 5.73
C GLY A 388 -6.67 24.23 5.61
N ALA A 389 -8.01 24.12 5.55
CA ALA A 389 -8.95 25.24 5.57
C ALA A 389 -8.70 26.20 6.74
N SER A 390 -8.80 27.50 6.49
CA SER A 390 -8.52 28.56 7.48
C SER A 390 -9.48 28.51 8.67
N ASP A 391 -10.74 28.18 8.40
CA ASP A 391 -11.82 28.05 9.38
C ASP A 391 -11.99 26.61 9.92
N ARG A 392 -11.09 25.69 9.53
CA ARG A 392 -11.09 24.26 9.87
C ARG A 392 -12.26 23.46 9.29
N LYS A 393 -13.05 24.04 8.39
CA LYS A 393 -14.09 23.33 7.62
C LYS A 393 -13.47 22.67 6.39
N ASN A 394 -12.68 21.63 6.66
CA ASN A 394 -12.02 20.82 5.64
C ASN A 394 -13.05 19.99 4.83
N GLY A 395 -13.28 18.71 5.12
CA GLY A 395 -14.26 17.93 4.35
C GLY A 395 -13.99 17.93 2.83
N PHE A 396 -15.03 18.02 2.02
CA PHE A 396 -14.94 18.10 0.55
C PHE A 396 -16.01 19.05 -0.02
N VAL A 397 -15.88 19.43 -1.28
CA VAL A 397 -16.93 20.16 -2.02
C VAL A 397 -17.41 19.32 -3.20
N ILE A 398 -18.68 19.52 -3.53
CA ILE A 398 -19.37 18.90 -4.65
C ILE A 398 -19.55 19.99 -5.72
N LEU A 399 -19.30 19.61 -6.96
CA LEU A 399 -19.26 20.49 -8.12
C LEU A 399 -20.27 20.01 -9.17
N ASP A 400 -20.95 20.94 -9.85
CA ASP A 400 -21.57 20.68 -11.14
C ASP A 400 -20.51 20.93 -12.22
N VAL A 401 -20.15 19.86 -12.92
CA VAL A 401 -19.14 19.86 -13.99
C VAL A 401 -19.77 19.59 -15.36
N SER A 402 -21.09 19.71 -15.48
CA SER A 402 -21.80 19.58 -16.76
C SER A 402 -21.34 20.63 -17.79
N ASP A 403 -20.82 21.77 -17.32
CA ASP A 403 -20.10 22.75 -18.13
C ASP A 403 -18.69 23.00 -17.57
N PRO A 404 -17.65 22.27 -18.03
CA PRO A 404 -16.28 22.41 -17.51
C PRO A 404 -15.62 23.78 -17.75
N TYR A 405 -16.24 24.67 -18.53
CA TYR A 405 -15.79 26.06 -18.72
C TYR A 405 -16.39 27.02 -17.67
N ASN A 406 -17.36 26.55 -16.87
CA ASN A 406 -18.03 27.33 -15.83
C ASN A 406 -18.51 26.36 -14.73
N VAL A 407 -17.58 25.86 -13.94
CA VAL A 407 -17.83 24.89 -12.88
C VAL A 407 -18.46 25.59 -11.68
N GLU A 408 -19.53 25.02 -11.14
CA GLU A 408 -20.25 25.59 -10.00
C GLU A 408 -20.12 24.70 -8.76
N ILE A 409 -19.86 25.31 -7.59
CA ILE A 409 -19.92 24.60 -6.31
C ILE A 409 -21.39 24.43 -5.91
N THR A 410 -21.88 23.19 -5.90
CA THR A 410 -23.27 22.88 -5.52
C THR A 410 -23.42 22.76 -4.01
N ALA A 411 -22.42 22.19 -3.34
CA ALA A 411 -22.43 21.99 -1.89
C ALA A 411 -21.02 21.85 -1.31
N ALA A 412 -20.90 22.10 0.00
CA ALA A 412 -19.73 21.78 0.79
C ALA A 412 -20.14 20.83 1.92
N TYR A 413 -19.46 19.69 2.05
CA TYR A 413 -19.72 18.71 3.09
C TYR A 413 -18.54 18.65 4.06
N ASN A 414 -18.79 18.90 5.35
CA ASN A 414 -17.75 19.05 6.37
C ASN A 414 -18.14 18.49 7.75
N ASP A 415 -19.31 17.84 7.86
CA ASP A 415 -19.80 17.28 9.11
C ASP A 415 -18.87 16.17 9.62
N ASP A 416 -18.36 16.31 10.84
CA ASP A 416 -17.36 15.42 11.46
C ASP A 416 -16.02 15.28 10.67
N MET A 417 -15.66 16.22 9.81
CA MET A 417 -14.48 16.14 8.92
C MET A 417 -13.40 17.21 9.19
N THR A 418 -13.24 17.63 10.44
CA THR A 418 -12.38 18.77 10.82
C THR A 418 -10.87 18.56 10.57
N GLY A 419 -10.42 17.31 10.48
CA GLY A 419 -9.02 16.96 10.21
C GLY A 419 -8.66 16.88 8.73
N GLY A 420 -9.65 16.82 7.83
CA GLY A 420 -9.41 16.67 6.39
C GLY A 420 -10.08 15.45 5.78
N VAL A 421 -10.32 15.54 4.48
CA VAL A 421 -10.52 14.37 3.62
C VAL A 421 -9.31 14.27 2.72
N HIS A 422 -8.56 13.17 2.84
CA HIS A 422 -7.36 12.99 2.02
C HIS A 422 -7.72 12.47 0.63
N ASN A 423 -8.55 11.43 0.61
CA ASN A 423 -9.01 10.73 -0.58
C ASN A 423 -10.53 10.64 -0.58
N ALA A 424 -11.12 10.72 -1.77
CA ALA A 424 -12.53 10.45 -1.98
C ALA A 424 -12.73 9.60 -3.24
N PHE A 425 -13.85 8.88 -3.30
CA PHE A 425 -14.27 8.20 -4.53
C PHE A 425 -15.75 8.41 -4.78
N ILE A 426 -16.14 8.55 -6.05
CA ILE A 426 -17.55 8.66 -6.46
C ILE A 426 -17.97 7.33 -7.09
N TYR A 427 -18.99 6.69 -6.53
CA TYR A 427 -19.57 5.47 -7.10
C TYR A 427 -21.09 5.45 -6.89
N GLU A 428 -21.85 5.22 -7.97
CA GLU A 428 -23.33 5.14 -7.96
C GLU A 428 -24.00 6.24 -7.10
N ASN A 429 -23.72 7.52 -7.39
CA ASN A 429 -24.23 8.68 -6.65
C ASN A 429 -23.91 8.69 -5.14
N HIS A 430 -22.78 8.08 -4.75
CA HIS A 430 -22.26 8.19 -3.39
C HIS A 430 -20.80 8.64 -3.40
N VAL A 431 -20.46 9.54 -2.48
CA VAL A 431 -19.08 9.94 -2.18
C VAL A 431 -18.61 9.13 -0.98
N TYR A 432 -17.50 8.42 -1.16
CA TYR A 432 -16.81 7.66 -0.13
C TYR A 432 -15.61 8.49 0.31
N ALA A 433 -15.76 9.24 1.39
CA ALA A 433 -14.79 10.24 1.83
C ALA A 433 -13.97 9.72 3.01
N VAL A 434 -12.66 9.56 2.83
CA VAL A 434 -11.75 9.13 3.91
C VAL A 434 -11.59 10.25 4.93
N ASN A 435 -12.33 10.12 6.03
CA ASN A 435 -12.46 11.14 7.05
C ASN A 435 -11.37 10.98 8.13
N ASN A 436 -10.57 12.04 8.29
CA ASN A 436 -9.55 12.17 9.34
C ASN A 436 -8.55 10.99 9.37
N GLY A 437 -8.40 10.29 8.23
CA GLY A 437 -7.60 9.10 8.09
C GLY A 437 -7.99 7.95 9.02
N ARG A 438 -9.27 7.85 9.41
CA ARG A 438 -9.79 6.88 10.40
C ARG A 438 -10.87 5.97 9.83
N LYS A 439 -11.83 6.57 9.15
CA LYS A 439 -13.02 5.91 8.61
C LYS A 439 -13.27 6.46 7.22
N TYR A 440 -14.13 5.84 6.43
CA TYR A 440 -14.74 6.55 5.32
C TYR A 440 -16.25 6.69 5.56
N ASP A 441 -16.71 7.93 5.43
CA ASP A 441 -18.13 8.25 5.44
C ASP A 441 -18.68 8.03 4.03
N ILE A 442 -19.91 7.55 3.95
CA ILE A 442 -20.62 7.27 2.69
C ILE A 442 -21.76 8.28 2.56
N ILE A 443 -21.64 9.20 1.61
CA ILE A 443 -22.52 10.35 1.43
C ILE A 443 -23.31 10.17 0.14
N ASN A 444 -24.63 10.05 0.23
CA ASN A 444 -25.51 10.09 -0.93
C ASN A 444 -25.51 11.50 -1.53
N ILE A 445 -25.40 11.56 -2.86
CA ILE A 445 -25.38 12.78 -3.67
C ILE A 445 -26.39 12.68 -4.84
N ASP A 446 -27.51 11.96 -4.67
CA ASP A 446 -28.59 11.95 -5.66
C ASP A 446 -29.12 13.37 -5.94
N ASP A 447 -29.16 14.21 -4.91
CA ASP A 447 -29.23 15.67 -5.04
C ASP A 447 -27.86 16.26 -4.63
N PRO A 448 -27.02 16.69 -5.59
CA PRO A 448 -25.68 17.22 -5.30
C PRO A 448 -25.71 18.56 -4.55
N TYR A 449 -26.87 19.19 -4.40
CA TYR A 449 -27.06 20.39 -3.56
C TYR A 449 -27.43 20.06 -2.11
N LYS A 450 -27.82 18.81 -1.83
CA LYS A 450 -28.26 18.34 -0.50
C LYS A 450 -27.63 16.99 -0.14
N PRO A 451 -26.29 16.92 -0.04
CA PRO A 451 -25.61 15.69 0.33
C PRO A 451 -26.00 15.20 1.73
N LEU A 452 -26.14 13.88 1.88
CA LEU A 452 -26.53 13.25 3.14
C LEU A 452 -25.66 12.03 3.45
N ARG A 453 -25.09 11.96 4.66
CA ARG A 453 -24.41 10.74 5.13
C ARG A 453 -25.44 9.63 5.32
N VAL A 454 -25.23 8.51 4.64
CA VAL A 454 -26.08 7.31 4.72
C VAL A 454 -25.40 6.15 5.44
N GLY A 455 -24.07 6.12 5.48
CA GLY A 455 -23.31 5.07 6.15
C GLY A 455 -21.89 5.48 6.51
N VAL A 456 -21.22 4.61 7.26
CA VAL A 456 -19.85 4.76 7.73
C VAL A 456 -19.20 3.40 7.78
N PHE A 457 -17.97 3.30 7.29
CA PHE A 457 -17.12 2.14 7.55
C PHE A 457 -15.89 2.55 8.35
N GLU A 458 -15.64 1.81 9.43
CA GLU A 458 -14.48 2.00 10.31
C GLU A 458 -13.93 0.64 10.72
N LEU A 459 -12.61 0.52 10.85
CA LEU A 459 -11.99 -0.71 11.32
C LEU A 459 -12.09 -0.85 12.84
N GLU A 460 -12.26 -2.07 13.31
CA GLU A 460 -12.26 -2.37 14.75
C GLU A 460 -10.85 -2.39 15.36
N THR A 461 -9.81 -2.37 14.53
CA THR A 461 -8.41 -2.44 14.98
C THR A 461 -8.02 -1.17 15.75
N PRO A 462 -7.39 -1.28 16.94
CA PRO A 462 -7.03 -0.12 17.74
C PRO A 462 -6.03 0.80 17.05
N GLY A 463 -6.39 2.08 16.93
CA GLY A 463 -5.50 3.06 16.30
C GLY A 463 -5.29 2.82 14.81
N HIS A 464 -6.24 2.15 14.15
CA HIS A 464 -6.29 2.01 12.70
C HIS A 464 -6.22 3.36 12.01
N SER A 465 -5.84 3.30 10.74
CA SER A 465 -5.84 4.47 9.89
C SER A 465 -6.13 4.03 8.47
N ILE A 466 -7.04 4.72 7.82
CA ILE A 466 -7.39 4.52 6.40
C ILE A 466 -6.76 5.65 5.61
N HIS A 467 -6.14 5.34 4.48
CA HIS A 467 -5.54 6.31 3.58
C HIS A 467 -6.44 6.60 2.39
N ASP A 468 -6.69 5.58 1.57
CA ASP A 468 -7.48 5.67 0.34
C ASP A 468 -8.60 4.63 0.32
N VAL A 469 -9.57 4.89 -0.56
CA VAL A 469 -10.58 3.93 -0.98
C VAL A 469 -10.73 3.96 -2.50
N TRP A 470 -10.63 2.78 -3.11
CA TRP A 470 -10.98 2.56 -4.52
C TRP A 470 -12.22 1.68 -4.61
N ILE A 471 -13.12 1.95 -5.56
CA ILE A 471 -14.35 1.18 -5.68
C ILE A 471 -14.48 0.57 -7.07
N GLU A 472 -14.80 -0.72 -7.11
CA GLU A 472 -15.13 -1.42 -8.35
C GLU A 472 -16.25 -2.44 -8.08
N ASN A 473 -17.28 -2.47 -8.94
CA ASN A 473 -18.37 -3.44 -8.88
C ASN A 473 -19.10 -3.52 -7.53
N GLY A 474 -19.22 -2.39 -6.81
CA GLY A 474 -19.85 -2.32 -5.50
C GLY A 474 -19.01 -2.89 -4.36
N ILE A 475 -17.70 -3.09 -4.57
CA ILE A 475 -16.71 -3.42 -3.54
C ILE A 475 -15.77 -2.24 -3.35
N ALA A 476 -15.64 -1.77 -2.11
CA ALA A 476 -14.63 -0.81 -1.69
C ALA A 476 -13.35 -1.54 -1.26
N TYR A 477 -12.23 -1.19 -1.87
CA TYR A 477 -10.89 -1.63 -1.56
C TYR A 477 -10.17 -0.48 -0.85
N SER A 478 -10.06 -0.57 0.48
CA SER A 478 -9.36 0.47 1.25
C SER A 478 -7.92 0.07 1.53
N SER A 479 -7.05 1.08 1.56
CA SER A 479 -5.65 0.97 2.02
C SER A 479 -5.54 1.50 3.45
N ASN A 480 -5.00 0.67 4.35
CA ASN A 480 -5.15 0.88 5.79
C ASN A 480 -3.81 0.89 6.55
N TRP A 481 -2.74 1.35 5.90
CA TRP A 481 -1.38 1.36 6.46
C TRP A 481 -1.00 -0.02 7.02
N GLY A 482 -0.79 -0.11 8.34
CA GLY A 482 -0.49 -1.36 9.04
C GLY A 482 -1.56 -2.43 8.91
N ASP A 483 -2.83 -2.06 8.76
CA ASP A 483 -3.94 -3.02 8.58
C ASP A 483 -4.03 -3.53 7.13
N GLY A 484 -3.20 -3.01 6.22
CA GLY A 484 -3.09 -3.47 4.85
C GLY A 484 -4.36 -3.23 4.04
N VAL A 485 -4.71 -4.17 3.19
CA VAL A 485 -5.88 -4.08 2.30
C VAL A 485 -7.11 -4.64 2.99
N VAL A 486 -8.23 -3.92 2.91
CA VAL A 486 -9.54 -4.40 3.36
C VAL A 486 -10.55 -4.23 2.22
N ALA A 487 -11.20 -5.32 1.84
CA ALA A 487 -12.29 -5.34 0.86
C ALA A 487 -13.64 -5.33 1.58
N VAL A 488 -14.55 -4.45 1.15
CA VAL A 488 -15.83 -4.17 1.82
C VAL A 488 -16.94 -4.14 0.77
N ASP A 489 -17.98 -4.93 0.97
CA ASP A 489 -19.21 -4.87 0.20
C ASP A 489 -20.00 -3.63 0.61
N ILE A 490 -20.22 -2.75 -0.37
CA ILE A 490 -20.95 -1.49 -0.21
C ILE A 490 -22.22 -1.47 -1.06
N GLY A 491 -22.71 -2.62 -1.53
CA GLY A 491 -23.85 -2.73 -2.43
C GLY A 491 -23.56 -3.50 -3.71
N SER A 492 -22.58 -4.41 -3.70
CA SER A 492 -22.32 -5.30 -4.83
C SER A 492 -23.57 -6.11 -5.16
N LYS A 493 -23.90 -6.24 -6.45
CA LYS A 493 -24.93 -7.20 -6.87
C LYS A 493 -24.43 -8.62 -6.63
N LYS A 494 -25.29 -9.48 -6.08
CA LYS A 494 -24.98 -10.90 -5.91
C LYS A 494 -24.68 -11.52 -7.28
N PHE A 495 -23.48 -12.05 -7.44
CA PHE A 495 -23.07 -12.68 -8.69
C PHE A 495 -23.78 -14.04 -8.88
N GLU A 496 -24.31 -14.29 -10.08
CA GLU A 496 -24.85 -15.60 -10.45
C GLU A 496 -23.77 -16.44 -11.14
N GLU A 497 -23.43 -17.61 -10.57
CA GLU A 497 -22.39 -18.50 -11.11
C GLU A 497 -22.65 -19.00 -12.55
N ALA A 498 -23.89 -18.91 -13.03
CA ALA A 498 -24.26 -19.26 -14.39
C ALA A 498 -23.81 -18.21 -15.43
N ASP A 499 -23.60 -16.94 -15.03
CA ASP A 499 -23.15 -15.86 -15.92
C ASP A 499 -21.63 -15.64 -15.82
N ARG A 500 -20.85 -16.70 -16.10
CA ARG A 500 -19.38 -16.63 -16.22
C ARG A 500 -18.91 -15.83 -17.44
N SER A 501 -19.84 -15.38 -18.28
CA SER A 501 -19.55 -14.88 -19.63
C SER A 501 -19.31 -13.38 -19.71
N LYS A 502 -19.76 -12.60 -18.71
CA LYS A 502 -19.76 -11.13 -18.76
C LYS A 502 -18.84 -10.43 -17.75
N LEU A 503 -18.40 -11.13 -16.72
CA LEU A 503 -17.40 -10.66 -15.76
C LEU A 503 -16.37 -11.75 -15.60
N ARG A 504 -15.09 -11.42 -15.82
CA ARG A 504 -14.00 -12.27 -15.34
C ARG A 504 -14.26 -12.50 -13.84
N TYR A 505 -13.97 -13.69 -13.34
CA TYR A 505 -14.31 -14.11 -11.97
C TYR A 505 -13.52 -13.33 -10.91
N ASN A 506 -14.13 -12.35 -10.25
CA ASN A 506 -13.66 -11.78 -8.98
C ASN A 506 -14.28 -12.59 -7.83
N PRO A 507 -13.51 -13.39 -7.09
CA PRO A 507 -14.04 -14.26 -6.03
C PRO A 507 -14.73 -13.51 -4.88
N LEU A 508 -14.41 -12.23 -4.67
CA LEU A 508 -15.07 -11.43 -3.65
C LEU A 508 -16.55 -11.17 -3.95
N LEU A 509 -16.92 -11.09 -5.24
CA LEU A 509 -18.33 -10.92 -5.65
C LEU A 509 -19.20 -12.11 -5.28
N ALA A 510 -18.62 -13.31 -5.15
CA ALA A 510 -19.35 -14.50 -4.68
C ALA A 510 -19.72 -14.41 -3.18
N LYS A 511 -18.94 -13.64 -2.40
CA LYS A 511 -19.21 -13.38 -0.98
C LYS A 511 -20.08 -12.14 -0.74
N ALA A 512 -20.19 -11.28 -1.76
CA ALA A 512 -20.89 -10.00 -1.69
C ALA A 512 -22.42 -10.15 -1.87
N GLY A 513 -23.14 -9.03 -1.89
CA GLY A 513 -24.59 -8.96 -1.92
C GLY A 513 -25.25 -8.88 -0.54
N GLN A 514 -24.47 -8.62 0.51
CA GLN A 514 -24.93 -8.44 1.90
C GLN A 514 -24.76 -7.01 2.40
N GLY A 515 -23.84 -6.26 1.77
CA GLY A 515 -23.57 -4.87 2.06
C GLY A 515 -24.49 -3.90 1.31
N SER A 516 -24.46 -2.65 1.75
CA SER A 516 -25.10 -1.50 1.09
C SER A 516 -24.35 -0.23 1.48
N PRO A 517 -24.58 0.92 0.81
CA PRO A 517 -23.99 2.19 1.24
C PRO A 517 -24.32 2.54 2.69
N SER A 518 -25.51 2.15 3.19
CA SER A 518 -25.93 2.38 4.58
C SER A 518 -25.46 1.32 5.58
N ASN A 519 -24.99 0.17 5.10
CA ASN A 519 -24.51 -0.93 5.93
C ASN A 519 -23.35 -1.65 5.21
N PRO A 520 -22.15 -1.06 5.19
CA PRO A 520 -20.98 -1.66 4.56
C PRO A 520 -20.55 -2.92 5.31
N VAL A 521 -20.23 -4.00 4.59
CA VAL A 521 -19.88 -5.31 5.17
C VAL A 521 -18.50 -5.76 4.71
N LYS A 522 -17.57 -5.96 5.64
CA LYS A 522 -16.23 -6.46 5.33
C LYS A 522 -16.29 -7.86 4.70
N LEU A 523 -15.62 -8.03 3.57
CA LEU A 523 -15.54 -9.29 2.81
C LEU A 523 -14.26 -10.07 3.08
N ALA A 524 -13.11 -9.40 3.03
CA ALA A 524 -11.79 -10.00 3.19
C ALA A 524 -10.77 -8.93 3.59
N GLU A 525 -9.63 -9.37 4.10
CA GLU A 525 -8.50 -8.49 4.38
C GLU A 525 -7.18 -9.21 4.21
N MET A 526 -6.12 -8.44 4.00
CA MET A 526 -4.75 -8.91 4.13
C MET A 526 -3.92 -7.80 4.78
N GLY A 527 -3.40 -8.09 5.97
CA GLY A 527 -2.54 -7.15 6.70
C GLY A 527 -1.22 -6.90 5.99
N ASP A 528 -0.64 -5.71 6.18
CA ASP A 528 0.63 -5.31 5.60
C ASP A 528 1.77 -5.43 6.63
N PRO A 529 2.77 -6.31 6.39
CA PRO A 529 3.90 -6.49 7.31
C PRO A 529 4.84 -5.26 7.38
N THR A 530 4.88 -4.43 6.34
CA THR A 530 5.70 -3.21 6.30
C THR A 530 5.00 -2.02 6.97
N GLY A 531 3.67 -2.05 6.96
CA GLY A 531 2.77 -1.03 7.50
C GLY A 531 2.81 0.30 6.76
N ARG A 532 3.02 0.25 5.45
CA ARG A 532 3.19 1.37 4.53
C ARG A 532 2.13 1.42 3.44
N ASN A 533 1.15 0.49 3.46
CA ASN A 533 0.10 0.46 2.46
C ASN A 533 -0.68 1.78 2.36
N HIS A 534 -0.54 2.43 1.21
CA HIS A 534 -1.07 3.73 0.84
C HIS A 534 -2.19 3.63 -0.20
N ALA A 535 -2.06 2.74 -1.20
CA ALA A 535 -3.04 2.54 -2.26
C ALA A 535 -3.44 1.07 -2.40
N ALA A 536 -4.65 0.78 -2.86
CA ALA A 536 -5.15 -0.58 -3.07
C ALA A 536 -6.09 -0.63 -4.29
N PHE A 537 -5.72 -1.38 -5.33
CA PHE A 537 -6.50 -1.47 -6.57
C PHE A 537 -6.78 -2.93 -6.94
N PRO A 538 -8.03 -3.30 -7.26
CA PRO A 538 -8.35 -4.64 -7.73
C PRO A 538 -7.75 -4.90 -9.11
N PHE A 539 -7.19 -6.08 -9.31
CA PHE A 539 -6.64 -6.54 -10.58
C PHE A 539 -7.14 -7.94 -10.90
N LEU A 540 -7.93 -8.05 -11.95
CA LEU A 540 -8.31 -9.34 -12.50
C LEU A 540 -7.52 -9.66 -13.75
N SER A 541 -6.54 -10.54 -13.60
CA SER A 541 -5.63 -10.92 -14.68
C SER A 541 -6.40 -11.53 -15.85
N GLN A 542 -6.26 -10.89 -17.02
CA GLN A 542 -6.88 -11.34 -18.26
C GLN A 542 -6.26 -12.64 -18.76
N SER A 543 -4.95 -12.78 -18.56
CA SER A 543 -4.15 -13.92 -19.04
C SER A 543 -4.22 -15.15 -18.15
N THR A 544 -4.53 -15.01 -16.86
CA THR A 544 -4.55 -16.14 -15.91
C THR A 544 -5.91 -16.39 -15.26
N GLY A 545 -6.78 -15.37 -15.17
CA GLY A 545 -8.01 -15.42 -14.37
C GLY A 545 -7.78 -15.32 -12.86
N SER A 546 -6.54 -15.17 -12.40
CA SER A 546 -6.24 -14.89 -10.99
C SER A 546 -6.71 -13.48 -10.61
N PHE A 547 -7.27 -13.36 -9.42
CA PHE A 547 -7.68 -12.08 -8.85
C PHE A 547 -6.66 -11.62 -7.82
N TYR A 548 -6.12 -10.43 -8.02
CA TYR A 548 -5.18 -9.77 -7.13
C TYR A 548 -5.79 -8.47 -6.59
N VAL A 549 -5.29 -7.99 -5.46
CA VAL A 549 -5.34 -6.58 -5.10
C VAL A 549 -3.92 -6.07 -5.06
N ILE A 550 -3.61 -5.06 -5.88
CA ILE A 550 -2.28 -4.44 -5.94
C ILE A 550 -2.21 -3.37 -4.86
N ALA A 551 -1.35 -3.58 -3.87
CA ALA A 551 -1.15 -2.69 -2.73
C ALA A 551 0.12 -1.86 -2.92
N GLY A 552 0.02 -0.53 -2.95
CA GLY A 552 1.18 0.37 -3.04
C GLY A 552 1.67 0.82 -1.67
N ASP A 553 2.98 0.89 -1.47
CA ASP A 553 3.62 1.48 -0.31
C ASP A 553 3.77 3.00 -0.46
N GLU A 554 3.80 3.74 0.65
CA GLU A 554 4.31 5.11 0.68
C GLU A 554 5.17 5.35 1.93
N ILE A 555 6.43 5.73 1.72
CA ILE A 555 7.31 6.18 2.80
C ILE A 555 8.24 7.29 2.34
N PHE A 556 8.48 8.26 3.22
CA PHE A 556 9.45 9.34 3.04
C PHE A 556 10.57 9.23 4.08
N PRO A 557 11.59 8.37 3.87
CA PRO A 557 12.63 8.14 4.87
C PRO A 557 13.42 9.39 5.27
N TRP A 558 13.50 10.36 4.35
CA TRP A 558 14.20 11.63 4.53
C TRP A 558 13.26 12.83 4.73
N GLY A 559 11.96 12.55 4.95
CA GLY A 559 10.92 13.57 5.04
C GLY A 559 10.41 14.06 3.68
N ILE A 560 9.40 14.92 3.73
CA ILE A 560 8.74 15.50 2.55
C ILE A 560 9.48 16.78 2.17
N GLY A 561 10.29 16.72 1.10
CA GLY A 561 11.09 17.85 0.63
C GLY A 561 10.25 19.03 0.14
N ALA A 562 9.06 18.76 -0.42
CA ALA A 562 8.14 19.78 -0.90
C ALA A 562 7.73 20.81 0.17
N LEU A 563 7.77 20.46 1.46
CA LEU A 563 7.53 21.40 2.57
C LEU A 563 8.65 22.43 2.76
N LYS A 564 9.78 22.26 2.09
CA LYS A 564 10.99 23.10 2.15
C LYS A 564 11.41 23.60 0.77
N ASP A 565 10.55 23.44 -0.24
CA ASP A 565 10.90 23.73 -1.64
C ASP A 565 12.09 22.91 -2.18
N GLU A 566 12.26 21.69 -1.67
CA GLU A 566 13.32 20.77 -2.05
C GLU A 566 12.74 19.49 -2.71
N PRO A 567 13.49 18.81 -3.58
CA PRO A 567 13.06 17.52 -4.12
C PRO A 567 12.81 16.49 -3.02
N SER A 568 11.65 15.84 -3.06
CA SER A 568 11.34 14.69 -2.20
C SER A 568 12.01 13.42 -2.75
N ASN A 569 12.33 12.47 -1.86
CA ASN A 569 12.98 11.20 -2.23
C ASN A 569 12.29 9.99 -1.56
N PRO A 570 11.01 9.70 -1.86
CA PRO A 570 10.26 8.61 -1.24
C PRO A 570 10.76 7.21 -1.64
N ARG A 571 10.36 6.19 -0.88
CA ARG A 571 10.58 4.75 -1.17
C ARG A 571 9.25 4.01 -1.09
N GLY A 572 9.20 2.82 -1.69
CA GLY A 572 8.02 1.97 -1.70
C GLY A 572 7.99 1.06 -2.92
N GLY A 573 7.21 -0.01 -2.87
CA GLY A 573 6.89 -0.85 -4.02
C GLY A 573 5.40 -1.16 -4.09
N TYR A 574 5.03 -1.90 -5.12
CA TYR A 574 3.69 -2.46 -5.28
C TYR A 574 3.72 -3.94 -4.94
N HIS A 575 2.78 -4.39 -4.12
CA HIS A 575 2.63 -5.75 -3.65
C HIS A 575 1.44 -6.40 -4.36
N PHE A 576 1.64 -7.58 -4.95
CA PHE A 576 0.61 -8.33 -5.65
C PHE A 576 0.01 -9.36 -4.70
N LEU A 577 -1.08 -8.96 -4.04
CA LEU A 577 -1.79 -9.79 -3.08
C LEU A 577 -2.80 -10.65 -3.84
N ASN A 578 -2.58 -11.96 -3.93
CA ASN A 578 -3.48 -12.89 -4.59
C ASN A 578 -4.70 -13.17 -3.69
N PHE A 579 -5.86 -12.70 -4.12
CA PHE A 579 -7.18 -12.88 -3.49
C PHE A 579 -8.04 -13.92 -4.23
N SER A 580 -7.42 -14.80 -5.02
CA SER A 580 -8.13 -15.91 -5.69
C SER A 580 -8.78 -16.86 -4.67
N ASP A 581 -8.22 -16.97 -3.46
CA ASP A 581 -8.87 -17.49 -2.25
C ASP A 581 -8.99 -16.35 -1.22
N PRO A 582 -10.14 -15.67 -1.12
CA PRO A 582 -10.33 -14.56 -0.19
C PRO A 582 -10.21 -14.90 1.30
N GLU A 583 -10.30 -16.18 1.67
CA GLU A 583 -10.11 -16.60 3.07
C GLU A 583 -8.63 -16.70 3.44
N ASN A 584 -7.76 -16.91 2.45
CA ASN A 584 -6.32 -17.09 2.63
C ASN A 584 -5.53 -16.32 1.57
N PRO A 585 -5.65 -14.98 1.50
CA PRO A 585 -4.89 -14.19 0.54
C PRO A 585 -3.39 -14.29 0.83
N VAL A 586 -2.59 -14.30 -0.24
CA VAL A 586 -1.13 -14.44 -0.16
C VAL A 586 -0.43 -13.45 -1.08
N GLU A 587 0.70 -12.92 -0.66
CA GLU A 587 1.54 -12.08 -1.51
C GLU A 587 2.39 -12.99 -2.40
N GLU A 588 2.25 -12.86 -3.71
CA GLU A 588 3.00 -13.68 -4.67
C GLU A 588 4.17 -12.94 -5.32
N ALA A 589 4.02 -11.63 -5.51
CA ALA A 589 4.97 -10.82 -6.26
C ALA A 589 5.07 -9.40 -5.69
N ILE A 590 6.18 -8.74 -6.02
CA ILE A 590 6.41 -7.32 -5.77
C ILE A 590 6.95 -6.63 -7.01
N TYR A 591 6.61 -5.36 -7.20
CA TYR A 591 7.29 -4.45 -8.11
C TYR A 591 7.92 -3.33 -7.29
N GLN A 592 9.22 -3.44 -7.03
CA GLN A 592 9.95 -2.48 -6.21
C GLN A 592 11.08 -1.84 -7.01
N VAL A 593 10.92 -0.56 -7.32
CA VAL A 593 11.95 0.28 -7.92
C VAL A 593 12.87 0.78 -6.79
N PRO A 594 14.12 0.28 -6.66
CA PRO A 594 14.93 0.56 -5.47
C PRO A 594 15.24 2.04 -5.22
N GLU A 595 15.30 2.82 -6.29
CA GLU A 595 15.61 4.24 -6.28
C GLU A 595 14.38 5.15 -6.12
N ALA A 596 13.16 4.60 -6.18
CA ALA A 596 11.91 5.37 -6.25
C ALA A 596 10.86 4.96 -5.19
N GLY A 597 9.86 5.80 -4.98
CA GLY A 597 8.67 5.45 -4.20
C GLY A 597 7.48 5.19 -5.10
N SER A 598 6.64 4.23 -4.75
CA SER A 598 5.32 4.03 -5.36
C SER A 598 4.34 5.12 -4.91
N HIS A 599 3.38 5.44 -5.77
CA HIS A 599 2.19 6.23 -5.45
C HIS A 599 0.98 5.71 -6.23
N ASN A 600 -0.01 6.57 -6.54
CA ASN A 600 -1.24 6.20 -7.24
C ASN A 600 -0.96 5.44 -8.54
N LEU A 601 -1.81 4.45 -8.79
CA LEU A 601 -1.70 3.50 -9.87
C LEU A 601 -3.01 3.42 -10.64
N TRP A 602 -2.93 2.85 -11.84
CA TRP A 602 -4.06 2.45 -12.65
C TRP A 602 -3.77 1.10 -13.29
N ILE A 603 -4.82 0.31 -13.49
CA ILE A 603 -4.73 -0.99 -14.13
C ILE A 603 -5.59 -0.98 -15.38
N PHE A 604 -4.99 -1.28 -16.52
CA PHE A 604 -5.71 -1.45 -17.78
C PHE A 604 -5.37 -2.79 -18.40
N GLY A 605 -6.29 -3.74 -18.23
CA GLY A 605 -6.02 -5.14 -18.54
C GLY A 605 -4.81 -5.67 -17.77
N ASP A 606 -3.89 -6.34 -18.45
CA ASP A 606 -2.67 -6.87 -17.84
C ASP A 606 -1.51 -5.85 -17.87
N THR A 607 -1.82 -4.56 -17.74
CA THR A 607 -0.84 -3.47 -17.66
C THR A 607 -1.07 -2.63 -16.41
N LEU A 608 -0.01 -2.49 -15.61
CA LEU A 608 0.07 -1.54 -14.51
C LEU A 608 0.66 -0.23 -15.04
N ILE A 609 -0.07 0.87 -14.89
CA ILE A 609 0.36 2.23 -15.23
C ILE A 609 0.45 2.98 -13.91
N THR A 610 1.63 3.49 -13.57
CA THR A 610 1.82 3.88 -12.18
C THR A 610 2.76 5.06 -11.98
N GLY A 611 2.41 5.91 -11.00
CA GLY A 611 3.25 7.00 -10.56
C GLY A 611 4.31 6.51 -9.59
N ASN A 612 5.58 6.71 -9.93
CA ASN A 612 6.71 6.34 -9.09
C ASN A 612 7.46 7.58 -8.56
N TYR A 613 6.76 8.67 -8.26
CA TYR A 613 7.36 9.91 -7.76
C TYR A 613 8.61 10.31 -8.57
N GLN A 614 9.79 10.33 -7.95
CA GLN A 614 11.06 10.66 -8.58
C GLN A 614 11.53 9.66 -9.64
N GLY A 615 10.95 8.46 -9.65
CA GLY A 615 11.11 7.44 -10.69
C GLY A 615 10.23 7.65 -11.91
N GLY A 616 9.42 8.71 -11.95
CA GLY A 616 8.56 9.09 -13.08
C GLY A 616 7.34 8.18 -13.25
N LEU A 617 6.77 8.22 -14.45
CA LEU A 617 5.71 7.29 -14.86
C LEU A 617 6.35 5.95 -15.26
N ARG A 618 5.79 4.85 -14.78
CA ARG A 618 6.21 3.49 -15.12
C ARG A 618 5.03 2.72 -15.70
N ILE A 619 5.27 1.98 -16.78
CA ILE A 619 4.28 1.13 -17.45
C ILE A 619 4.82 -0.30 -17.42
N VAL A 620 4.09 -1.21 -16.79
CA VAL A 620 4.60 -2.54 -16.42
C VAL A 620 3.66 -3.65 -16.90
N ASP A 621 4.22 -4.65 -17.56
CA ASP A 621 3.53 -5.88 -17.97
C ASP A 621 3.30 -6.80 -16.77
N ILE A 622 2.04 -6.87 -16.35
CA ILE A 622 1.57 -7.72 -15.25
C ILE A 622 0.82 -8.96 -15.78
N SER A 623 1.07 -9.36 -17.03
CA SER A 623 0.51 -10.57 -17.63
C SER A 623 1.23 -11.86 -17.17
N GLY A 624 0.48 -12.96 -17.24
CA GLY A 624 0.91 -14.28 -16.80
C GLY A 624 0.83 -14.44 -15.28
N GLU A 625 1.21 -15.63 -14.80
CA GLU A 625 1.33 -15.86 -13.36
C GLU A 625 2.48 -14.99 -12.83
N LEU A 626 2.23 -14.28 -11.72
CA LEU A 626 3.18 -13.37 -11.10
C LEU A 626 3.86 -14.07 -9.92
N LEU A 627 5.18 -13.93 -9.80
CA LEU A 627 5.95 -14.54 -8.73
C LEU A 627 7.25 -13.76 -8.52
N GLY A 628 7.60 -13.44 -7.27
CA GLY A 628 8.86 -12.79 -6.91
C GLY A 628 8.94 -11.30 -7.30
N ASP A 629 10.15 -10.79 -7.48
CA ASP A 629 10.39 -9.38 -7.82
C ASP A 629 10.24 -9.15 -9.33
N ILE A 630 9.09 -8.61 -9.73
CA ILE A 630 8.73 -8.43 -11.15
C ILE A 630 9.50 -7.28 -11.81
N TYR A 631 10.11 -6.37 -11.04
CA TYR A 631 11.00 -5.34 -11.58
C TYR A 631 12.22 -5.97 -12.26
N LYS A 632 12.80 -7.00 -11.65
CA LYS A 632 13.99 -7.70 -12.17
C LYS A 632 13.71 -8.62 -13.35
N GLN A 633 12.45 -8.83 -13.72
CA GLN A 633 12.05 -9.81 -14.74
C GLN A 633 11.97 -9.21 -16.15
N GLY A 634 12.33 -7.94 -16.32
CA GLY A 634 12.25 -7.25 -17.61
C GLY A 634 10.82 -6.97 -18.06
N ARG A 635 9.93 -6.66 -17.10
CA ARG A 635 8.49 -6.42 -17.33
C ARG A 635 8.14 -4.94 -17.58
N GLU A 636 9.10 -4.02 -17.48
CA GLU A 636 8.85 -2.62 -17.82
C GLU A 636 8.63 -2.46 -19.33
N ILE A 637 7.42 -2.06 -19.70
CA ILE A 637 7.04 -1.69 -21.07
C ILE A 637 7.66 -0.33 -21.40
N GLY A 638 7.61 0.63 -20.49
CA GLY A 638 8.25 1.92 -20.67
C GLY A 638 8.30 2.78 -19.41
N VAL A 639 9.21 3.75 -19.42
CA VAL A 639 9.45 4.70 -18.33
C VAL A 639 9.51 6.11 -18.90
N TYR A 640 8.83 7.07 -18.27
CA TYR A 640 8.89 8.48 -18.66
C TYR A 640 9.22 9.35 -17.44
N LEU A 641 10.30 10.13 -17.56
CA LEU A 641 10.73 11.09 -16.54
C LEU A 641 10.29 12.50 -16.94
N SER A 642 9.37 13.08 -16.19
CA SER A 642 8.81 14.43 -16.35
C SER A 642 9.77 15.53 -15.86
N GLN A 643 11.01 15.52 -16.34
CA GLN A 643 11.98 16.58 -16.03
C GLN A 643 11.64 17.84 -16.81
N HIS A 644 11.31 18.92 -16.10
CA HIS A 644 11.04 20.20 -16.74
C HIS A 644 11.82 21.35 -16.05
N GLU A 645 12.53 22.15 -16.85
CA GLU A 645 13.43 23.20 -16.34
C GLU A 645 12.68 24.31 -15.59
N LYS A 646 11.43 24.56 -15.98
CA LYS A 646 10.55 25.60 -15.40
C LYS A 646 9.53 25.05 -14.40
N GLY A 647 9.64 23.78 -14.02
CA GLY A 647 8.74 23.21 -13.01
C GLY A 647 8.85 23.98 -11.68
N ARG A 648 7.80 23.86 -10.84
CA ARG A 648 7.76 24.37 -9.46
C ARG A 648 9.01 23.98 -8.66
N ILE A 649 9.55 22.80 -8.92
CA ILE A 649 10.93 22.41 -8.59
C ILE A 649 11.62 21.99 -9.90
N PRO A 650 12.61 22.77 -10.39
CA PRO A 650 13.29 22.49 -11.66
C PRO A 650 13.88 21.08 -11.75
N ASN A 651 13.70 20.43 -12.91
CA ASN A 651 14.33 19.15 -13.28
C ASN A 651 14.16 18.00 -12.27
N SER A 652 13.07 18.05 -11.48
CA SER A 652 12.82 17.11 -10.39
C SER A 652 11.50 16.40 -10.61
N PRO A 653 11.47 15.25 -11.32
CA PRO A 653 10.24 14.49 -11.51
C PRO A 653 9.64 14.09 -10.17
N MET A 654 8.31 14.07 -10.10
CA MET A 654 7.56 13.71 -8.92
C MET A 654 6.14 13.28 -9.34
N VAL A 655 6.03 12.22 -10.13
CA VAL A 655 4.75 11.75 -10.68
C VAL A 655 3.85 11.23 -9.56
N TRP A 656 2.69 11.87 -9.41
CA TRP A 656 1.67 11.55 -8.40
C TRP A 656 0.82 10.37 -8.83
N GLY A 657 0.26 10.40 -10.02
CA GLY A 657 -0.67 9.38 -10.50
C GLY A 657 -0.92 9.50 -11.99
N ALA A 658 -1.54 8.48 -12.56
CA ALA A 658 -1.81 8.40 -13.98
C ALA A 658 -3.19 7.80 -14.25
N GLN A 659 -3.78 8.18 -15.38
CA GLN A 659 -5.04 7.65 -15.87
C GLN A 659 -4.91 7.36 -17.38
N PRO A 660 -5.11 6.11 -17.83
CA PRO A 660 -5.30 5.81 -19.23
C PRO A 660 -6.64 6.38 -19.70
N TYR A 661 -6.63 7.03 -20.86
CA TYR A 661 -7.82 7.63 -21.46
C TYR A 661 -7.70 7.56 -22.99
N LYS A 662 -8.64 6.84 -23.63
CA LYS A 662 -8.57 6.50 -25.06
C LYS A 662 -7.21 5.84 -25.40
N ASP A 663 -6.48 6.37 -26.37
CA ASP A 663 -5.17 5.87 -26.80
C ASP A 663 -3.99 6.51 -26.04
N TYR A 664 -4.29 7.31 -25.00
CA TYR A 664 -3.31 8.10 -24.26
C TYR A 664 -3.21 7.70 -22.79
N ILE A 665 -2.11 8.12 -22.17
CA ILE A 665 -1.96 8.10 -20.72
C ILE A 665 -1.72 9.53 -20.26
N PHE A 666 -2.64 10.04 -19.46
CA PHE A 666 -2.47 11.30 -18.75
C PHE A 666 -1.85 11.02 -17.39
N PHE A 667 -0.98 11.90 -16.93
CA PHE A 667 -0.43 11.80 -15.58
C PHE A 667 -0.11 13.17 -15.00
N ALA A 668 -0.25 13.29 -13.69
CA ALA A 668 0.09 14.49 -12.94
C ALA A 668 1.49 14.33 -12.35
N ASP A 669 2.35 15.30 -12.63
CA ASP A 669 3.64 15.47 -11.97
C ASP A 669 3.55 16.62 -10.97
N MET A 670 3.84 16.35 -9.70
CA MET A 670 3.71 17.36 -8.64
C MET A 670 4.49 18.63 -8.94
N ASN A 671 5.67 18.49 -9.55
CA ASN A 671 6.59 19.59 -9.72
C ASN A 671 6.42 20.29 -11.06
N SER A 672 5.62 19.78 -11.99
CA SER A 672 5.58 20.33 -13.34
C SER A 672 4.24 20.26 -14.06
N GLY A 673 3.17 19.75 -13.46
CA GLY A 673 1.81 19.86 -14.02
C GLY A 673 1.31 18.61 -14.72
N LEU A 674 0.42 18.79 -15.69
CA LEU A 674 -0.29 17.70 -16.39
C LEU A 674 0.45 17.29 -17.67
N TYR A 675 0.67 16.00 -17.86
CA TYR A 675 1.30 15.46 -19.06
C TYR A 675 0.37 14.48 -19.77
N CYS A 676 0.56 14.36 -21.08
CA CYS A 676 -0.06 13.33 -21.90
C CYS A 676 1.01 12.63 -22.74
N ILE A 677 1.03 11.30 -22.69
CA ILE A 677 1.92 10.46 -23.50
C ILE A 677 1.12 9.43 -24.31
N SER A 678 1.78 8.84 -25.31
CA SER A 678 1.30 7.67 -26.03
C SER A 678 2.38 6.58 -26.02
N ILE A 679 1.93 5.32 -26.08
CA ILE A 679 2.81 4.17 -26.24
C ILE A 679 2.84 3.82 -27.73
N GLN A 680 4.01 3.88 -28.37
CA GLN A 680 4.14 3.47 -29.77
C GLN A 680 4.38 1.96 -29.87
N ASN A 681 3.71 1.33 -30.83
CA ASN A 681 4.10 0.00 -31.26
C ASN A 681 5.30 0.16 -32.19
N VAL A 682 6.43 -0.44 -31.84
CA VAL A 682 7.58 -0.53 -32.74
C VAL A 682 7.15 -1.40 -33.92
N GLU A 683 6.93 -0.81 -35.10
CA GLU A 683 6.89 -1.59 -36.33
C GLU A 683 8.26 -2.27 -36.43
N LYS A 684 8.27 -3.61 -36.31
CA LYS A 684 9.45 -4.39 -36.67
C LYS A 684 9.68 -4.12 -38.15
N THR A 685 10.60 -3.21 -38.44
CA THR A 685 11.24 -3.15 -39.75
C THR A 685 11.88 -4.51 -39.93
N GLU A 686 11.28 -5.34 -40.79
CA GLU A 686 11.95 -6.51 -41.33
C GLU A 686 13.22 -5.96 -41.99
N THR A 687 14.35 -6.15 -41.33
CA THR A 687 15.65 -5.84 -41.92
C THR A 687 15.80 -6.72 -43.18
N PRO A 688 16.20 -6.15 -44.32
CA PRO A 688 16.25 -6.87 -45.61
C PRO A 688 17.13 -8.12 -45.61
#